data_AF-A0A814Q9R2-F1
#
_entry.id   AF-A0A814Q9R2-F1
#
_cell.length_a   1.000
_cell.length_b   1.000
_cell.length_c   1.000
_cell.angle_alpha   90.00
_cell.angle_beta   90.00
_cell.angle_gamma   90.00
#
_symmetry.space_group_name_H-M   'P 1'
#
loop_
_entity.id
_entity.type
_entity.pdbx_description
1 polymer ?
#
loop_
_entity_poly.entity_id
_entity_poly.type
_entity_poly.pdbx_seq_one_letter_code
_entity_poly.pdbx_strand_id
1 'polypeptide(L)'
;MANTKQPELKEPGPSDNQLIDYKKSNKTEQLTTGYGRPIGERSTVITVGPRGPLLLSDFPYIEDTQRFDRERIPERVVHAKGGGAFGVFEATDDISDICKAKVLKKGTKTRVLARFSTVAGESGSADTVRDPRGFAIKMYTEEGIWDLVANNTPIFFVRDPFLFQMFIHSQKRNPQTHLKDPNMVWDFFASNPQATHQFLFLYSDRGVPDGFRHMHGYGSHTFKMVNDKDEFVWVKFHFRTDQGIKNVEPKRAKILAGEQPDYALADLYNAIAKKDYPSWTLYVQVATHEQVQKFSFNPFDLTKVFSQKEFPLRRVGKMTLNENPENYFTQIEQAAFSPAHMPPGIEASPDKMLQGRLFSYADTHLHRLGTNYLLIPVNNPETNKNVKVCTYQRDGAMQVGHNQNGCPNYYRNTFHGPEVTKPEKHLEHATFESGMAARHEANDDDNFSQPRVFYQKVLDDRGRAHLIQNIVEHLQQCTDKDIISRAVAVLANVDDDFGRQLATRLNVNLPKKHRSLLTANGGANSLIECTSTPHKRRRQTNQALEALGQLIKDPSIDNVENKLNKNDILSLTLARLLRHKYWPSNISNRDVELASGIENFSIEDDLNGFILVLNTSGRIILMSDHVEYYLRKNIRSLYSQMTSIYNCVSKEDHESIRHVLSKSTNIEQRIICTWYLPRGKRPSRNYTETKTMLMTGRFFFTNDEEDKEQHEPLFIARCEQILSSAPNIPTNSIGSPSAKTLRFVLNDQLYINEISSNTETLLGYKATELIDQSINRFLAAEHINILEQARKNCMLGQHSAMMNVLDLFTRDGDRLTFLCNTHMLVEGRRKAIKLGFLAQLIDPSAYNEFVLYANKQNLQRCNTAIQQKLTVTPNMNSNTSATTNILSSKNEQCMNLNEISTVHPVTILPQRRKRRRTSHPIMKNEPIDIIDQAQQPPQINNDLSESHTSSSDSLPSSASPIQEIGYTHELFPSFDNIVECGKFKFIDDFPSIDDINVVFGINNDQEFCLLTPTMSSLKFFS
;
A
#
# COMPACT_ATOMS: atom_id res chain seq x y z
N MET A 1 4.99 -12.69 -63.07
CA MET A 1 3.63 -12.74 -62.48
C MET A 1 3.63 -13.83 -61.43
N ALA A 2 3.66 -13.47 -60.14
CA ALA A 2 3.55 -14.45 -59.07
C ALA A 2 2.08 -14.84 -58.90
N ASN A 3 1.80 -16.13 -58.73
CA ASN A 3 0.44 -16.65 -58.69
C ASN A 3 -0.17 -16.39 -57.30
N THR A 4 -0.60 -15.16 -57.04
CA THR A 4 -1.37 -14.80 -55.83
C THR A 4 -2.71 -15.52 -55.91
N LYS A 5 -2.79 -16.71 -55.31
CA LYS A 5 -4.07 -17.26 -54.85
C LYS A 5 -4.78 -16.15 -54.08
N GLN A 6 -6.02 -15.87 -54.43
CA GLN A 6 -6.88 -15.04 -53.57
C GLN A 6 -6.88 -15.68 -52.17
N PRO A 7 -6.83 -14.88 -51.09
CA PRO A 7 -6.97 -15.43 -49.76
C PRO A 7 -8.35 -16.09 -49.66
N GLU A 8 -8.38 -17.41 -49.56
CA GLU A 8 -9.60 -18.15 -49.24
C GLU A 8 -10.16 -17.57 -47.93
N LEU A 9 -11.39 -17.07 -47.98
CA LEU A 9 -12.07 -16.56 -46.80
C LEU A 9 -12.18 -17.70 -45.80
N LYS A 10 -11.47 -17.58 -44.68
CA LYS A 10 -11.53 -18.53 -43.56
C LYS A 10 -13.00 -18.69 -43.17
N GLU A 11 -13.52 -19.92 -43.21
CA GLU A 11 -14.89 -20.18 -42.77
C GLU A 11 -15.07 -19.71 -41.32
N PRO A 12 -16.12 -18.91 -41.01
CA PRO A 12 -16.33 -18.36 -39.68
C PRO A 12 -16.63 -19.46 -38.67
N GLY A 13 -15.92 -19.44 -37.55
CA GLY A 13 -16.18 -20.33 -36.41
C GLY A 13 -17.42 -19.92 -35.61
N PRO A 14 -17.91 -20.77 -34.70
CA PRO A 14 -18.94 -20.40 -33.73
C PRO A 14 -18.69 -19.07 -33.00
N SER A 15 -17.44 -18.77 -32.62
CA SER A 15 -17.03 -17.48 -32.02
C SER A 15 -17.40 -16.29 -32.89
N ASP A 16 -17.26 -16.44 -34.20
CA ASP A 16 -17.42 -15.37 -35.18
C ASP A 16 -18.92 -15.15 -35.48
N ASN A 17 -19.75 -16.15 -35.17
CA ASN A 17 -21.21 -16.13 -35.35
C ASN A 17 -21.99 -15.70 -34.09
N GLN A 18 -21.34 -15.41 -32.95
CA GLN A 18 -22.04 -15.19 -31.66
C GLN A 18 -23.16 -14.12 -31.73
N LEU A 19 -22.93 -12.98 -32.40
CA LEU A 19 -23.95 -11.93 -32.56
C LEU A 19 -25.04 -12.31 -33.59
N ILE A 20 -24.69 -13.12 -34.59
CA ILE A 20 -25.66 -13.67 -35.56
C ILE A 20 -26.61 -14.63 -34.84
N ASP A 21 -26.09 -15.44 -33.93
CA ASP A 21 -26.90 -16.38 -33.14
C ASP A 21 -27.70 -15.67 -32.03
N TYR A 22 -27.13 -14.64 -31.37
CA TYR A 22 -27.88 -13.77 -30.47
C TYR A 22 -29.12 -13.15 -31.14
N LYS A 23 -28.98 -12.66 -32.39
CA LYS A 23 -30.09 -12.13 -33.19
C LYS A 23 -31.17 -13.18 -33.53
N LYS A 24 -30.81 -14.47 -33.62
CA LYS A 24 -31.78 -15.56 -33.89
C LYS A 24 -32.55 -15.95 -32.63
N SER A 25 -31.90 -15.91 -31.46
CA SER A 25 -32.47 -16.41 -30.20
C SER A 25 -33.19 -15.36 -29.35
N ASN A 26 -32.89 -14.07 -29.55
CA ASN A 26 -33.43 -12.97 -28.75
C ASN A 26 -34.37 -12.07 -29.57
N LYS A 27 -35.32 -11.44 -28.87
CA LYS A 27 -36.19 -10.40 -29.44
C LYS A 27 -35.60 -9.02 -29.15
N THR A 28 -35.99 -8.02 -29.94
CA THR A 28 -35.67 -6.62 -29.64
C THR A 28 -36.41 -6.16 -28.38
N GLU A 29 -35.67 -5.60 -27.42
CA GLU A 29 -36.22 -5.00 -26.20
C GLU A 29 -36.24 -3.48 -26.29
N GLN A 30 -36.98 -2.82 -25.38
CA GLN A 30 -36.99 -1.36 -25.29
C GLN A 30 -35.70 -0.85 -24.64
N LEU A 31 -35.01 0.09 -25.30
CA LEU A 31 -33.84 0.75 -24.72
C LEU A 31 -34.24 1.62 -23.53
N THR A 32 -33.52 1.49 -22.41
CA THR A 32 -33.75 2.26 -21.19
C THR A 32 -32.44 2.87 -20.66
N THR A 33 -32.59 3.84 -19.74
CA THR A 33 -31.53 4.28 -18.83
C THR A 33 -31.19 3.20 -17.80
N GLY A 34 -30.09 3.36 -17.06
CA GLY A 34 -29.70 2.43 -15.98
C GLY A 34 -30.72 2.32 -14.83
N TYR A 35 -31.60 3.34 -14.70
CA TYR A 35 -32.74 3.37 -13.78
C TYR A 35 -34.08 3.00 -14.45
N GLY A 36 -34.06 2.41 -15.65
CA GLY A 36 -35.23 1.81 -16.29
C GLY A 36 -36.17 2.75 -17.06
N ARG A 37 -35.81 4.03 -17.25
CA ARG A 37 -36.62 4.96 -18.05
C ARG A 37 -36.42 4.69 -19.56
N PRO A 38 -37.49 4.50 -20.36
CA PRO A 38 -37.38 4.38 -21.81
C PRO A 38 -36.69 5.57 -22.49
N ILE A 39 -35.82 5.28 -23.45
CA ILE A 39 -35.11 6.27 -24.27
C ILE A 39 -35.78 6.35 -25.65
N GLY A 40 -36.20 7.56 -26.04
CA GLY A 40 -36.89 7.79 -27.33
C GLY A 40 -35.97 8.06 -28.52
N GLU A 41 -34.79 8.63 -28.27
CA GLU A 41 -33.75 8.91 -29.27
C GLU A 41 -32.38 8.69 -28.61
N ARG A 42 -31.44 8.07 -29.33
CA ARG A 42 -30.12 7.67 -28.81
C ARG A 42 -28.95 7.96 -29.77
N SER A 43 -29.23 8.34 -31.01
CA SER A 43 -28.26 8.72 -32.04
C SER A 43 -27.82 10.19 -31.94
N THR A 44 -28.57 11.02 -31.22
CA THR A 44 -28.31 12.46 -31.05
C THR A 44 -28.44 12.88 -29.59
N VAL A 45 -27.65 13.89 -29.18
CA VAL A 45 -27.74 14.54 -27.87
C VAL A 45 -28.66 15.76 -27.89
N ILE A 46 -29.16 16.19 -26.72
CA ILE A 46 -30.02 17.37 -26.59
C ILE A 46 -29.20 18.65 -26.81
N THR A 47 -29.63 19.49 -27.77
CA THR A 47 -28.97 20.75 -28.14
C THR A 47 -29.96 21.92 -28.21
N VAL A 48 -29.48 23.16 -28.07
CA VAL A 48 -30.29 24.38 -28.26
C VAL A 48 -30.55 24.63 -29.75
N GLY A 49 -31.46 23.83 -30.32
CA GLY A 49 -31.70 23.76 -31.77
C GLY A 49 -30.62 22.98 -32.53
N PRO A 50 -30.83 22.65 -33.82
CA PRO A 50 -30.05 21.61 -34.53
C PRO A 50 -28.54 21.87 -34.73
N ARG A 51 -28.04 23.05 -34.34
CA ARG A 51 -26.62 23.43 -34.39
C ARG A 51 -26.15 24.11 -33.09
N GLY A 52 -26.95 24.06 -32.04
CA GLY A 52 -26.67 24.71 -30.76
C GLY A 52 -25.76 23.89 -29.85
N PRO A 53 -25.36 24.47 -28.69
CA PRO A 53 -24.62 23.75 -27.66
C PRO A 53 -25.43 22.59 -27.06
N LEU A 54 -24.70 21.55 -26.63
CA LEU A 54 -25.19 20.45 -25.81
C LEU A 54 -25.70 20.97 -24.45
N LEU A 55 -26.83 20.46 -23.99
CA LEU A 55 -27.34 20.71 -22.64
C LEU A 55 -26.85 19.68 -21.62
N LEU A 56 -26.39 20.16 -20.46
CA LEU A 56 -26.02 19.32 -19.30
C LEU A 56 -27.23 18.58 -18.67
N SER A 57 -28.46 18.88 -19.10
CA SER A 57 -29.67 18.16 -18.71
C SER A 57 -29.90 16.85 -19.50
N ASP A 58 -29.03 16.51 -20.45
CA ASP A 58 -29.05 15.23 -21.16
C ASP A 58 -28.51 14.07 -20.28
N PHE A 59 -29.33 13.69 -19.30
CA PHE A 59 -28.97 12.65 -18.33
C PHE A 59 -28.66 11.27 -18.95
N PRO A 60 -29.38 10.76 -19.98
CA PRO A 60 -29.01 9.51 -20.64
C PRO A 60 -27.60 9.55 -21.24
N TYR A 61 -27.23 10.64 -21.93
CA TYR A 61 -25.86 10.82 -22.44
C TYR A 61 -24.82 10.84 -21.32
N ILE A 62 -25.10 11.54 -20.21
CA ILE A 62 -24.20 11.63 -19.05
C ILE A 62 -24.03 10.27 -18.37
N GLU A 63 -25.12 9.52 -18.15
CA GLU A 63 -25.09 8.20 -17.52
C GLU A 63 -24.25 7.21 -18.34
N ASP A 64 -24.51 7.11 -19.66
CA ASP A 64 -23.78 6.23 -20.56
C ASP A 64 -22.28 6.59 -20.62
N THR A 65 -21.95 7.88 -20.69
CA THR A 65 -20.55 8.34 -20.67
C THR A 65 -19.87 7.98 -19.34
N GLN A 66 -20.53 8.27 -18.21
CA GLN A 66 -20.01 7.92 -16.88
C GLN A 66 -19.83 6.41 -16.69
N ARG A 67 -20.69 5.59 -17.29
CA ARG A 67 -20.59 4.13 -17.25
C ARG A 67 -19.42 3.64 -18.11
N PHE A 68 -19.30 4.12 -19.34
CA PHE A 68 -18.20 3.81 -20.26
C PHE A 68 -16.82 4.10 -19.64
N ASP A 69 -16.65 5.29 -19.06
CA ASP A 69 -15.43 5.71 -18.36
C ASP A 69 -15.01 4.76 -17.21
N ARG A 70 -15.94 3.94 -16.70
CA ARG A 70 -15.78 3.09 -15.51
C ARG A 70 -15.91 1.59 -15.81
N GLU A 71 -15.86 1.17 -17.07
CA GLU A 71 -15.92 -0.25 -17.44
C GLU A 71 -14.66 -1.05 -17.05
N ARG A 72 -13.50 -0.40 -16.93
CA ARG A 72 -12.22 -1.08 -16.70
C ARG A 72 -11.91 -1.17 -15.20
N ILE A 73 -11.66 -2.39 -14.73
CA ILE A 73 -11.07 -2.69 -13.42
C ILE A 73 -9.56 -2.96 -13.58
N PRO A 74 -8.77 -2.99 -12.48
CA PRO A 74 -7.39 -3.46 -12.56
C PRO A 74 -7.32 -4.88 -13.15
N GLU A 75 -6.36 -5.14 -14.03
CA GLU A 75 -6.07 -6.52 -14.44
C GLU A 75 -5.39 -7.30 -13.31
N ARG A 76 -5.34 -8.63 -13.43
CA ARG A 76 -4.56 -9.46 -12.49
C ARG A 76 -3.07 -9.15 -12.66
N VAL A 77 -2.35 -8.93 -11.54
CA VAL A 77 -0.92 -8.59 -11.52
C VAL A 77 -0.08 -9.57 -12.36
N VAL A 78 -0.44 -10.85 -12.27
CA VAL A 78 0.03 -11.97 -13.10
C VAL A 78 -1.18 -12.73 -13.63
N HIS A 79 -1.01 -13.47 -14.73
CA HIS A 79 -2.09 -14.23 -15.38
C HIS A 79 -3.24 -13.34 -15.91
N ALA A 80 -2.92 -12.12 -16.35
CA ALA A 80 -3.89 -11.17 -16.90
C ALA A 80 -4.58 -11.72 -18.16
N LYS A 81 -3.82 -12.04 -19.22
CA LYS A 81 -4.34 -12.71 -20.42
C LYS A 81 -4.79 -14.13 -20.09
N GLY A 82 -6.03 -14.45 -20.43
CA GLY A 82 -6.58 -15.79 -20.23
C GLY A 82 -7.98 -15.98 -20.81
N GLY A 83 -8.45 -17.21 -20.71
CA GLY A 83 -9.78 -17.64 -21.14
C GLY A 83 -10.31 -18.72 -20.20
N GLY A 84 -11.60 -19.00 -20.24
CA GLY A 84 -12.18 -20.01 -19.35
C GLY A 84 -13.57 -20.44 -19.78
N ALA A 85 -14.04 -21.51 -19.15
CA ALA A 85 -15.31 -22.15 -19.42
C ALA A 85 -15.82 -22.89 -18.19
N PHE A 86 -17.14 -23.09 -18.14
CA PHE A 86 -17.81 -23.87 -17.12
C PHE A 86 -17.88 -25.36 -17.52
N GLY A 87 -18.09 -26.20 -16.51
CA GLY A 87 -18.08 -27.65 -16.68
C GLY A 87 -18.59 -28.40 -15.47
N VAL A 88 -18.34 -29.71 -15.48
CA VAL A 88 -18.60 -30.63 -14.37
C VAL A 88 -17.33 -31.41 -14.06
N PHE A 89 -16.98 -31.49 -12.78
CA PHE A 89 -16.09 -32.50 -12.23
C PHE A 89 -16.91 -33.65 -11.66
N GLU A 90 -16.52 -34.88 -11.95
CA GLU A 90 -17.10 -36.11 -11.42
C GLU A 90 -16.01 -36.95 -10.75
N ALA A 91 -16.19 -37.26 -9.46
CA ALA A 91 -15.31 -38.18 -8.74
C ALA A 91 -15.64 -39.63 -9.16
N THR A 92 -14.76 -40.28 -9.90
CA THR A 92 -15.01 -41.59 -10.53
C THR A 92 -14.50 -42.77 -9.70
N ASP A 93 -13.49 -42.54 -8.87
CA ASP A 93 -12.78 -43.55 -8.12
C ASP A 93 -12.90 -43.28 -6.62
N ASP A 94 -12.78 -44.33 -5.81
CA ASP A 94 -12.83 -44.19 -4.35
C ASP A 94 -11.44 -43.79 -3.81
N ILE A 95 -11.41 -42.71 -3.04
CA ILE A 95 -10.23 -42.22 -2.32
C ILE A 95 -10.53 -41.89 -0.84
N SER A 96 -11.63 -42.44 -0.29
CA SER A 96 -12.06 -42.22 1.10
C SER A 96 -11.04 -42.70 2.15
N ASP A 97 -10.11 -43.58 1.76
CA ASP A 97 -8.96 -43.99 2.56
C ASP A 97 -7.94 -42.86 2.82
N ILE A 98 -7.92 -41.80 1.99
CA ILE A 98 -6.99 -40.67 2.11
C ILE A 98 -7.65 -39.29 2.25
N CYS A 99 -8.93 -39.11 1.89
CA CYS A 99 -9.58 -37.79 1.92
C CYS A 99 -11.07 -37.84 2.29
N LYS A 100 -11.50 -37.03 3.27
CA LYS A 100 -12.91 -36.87 3.70
C LYS A 100 -13.74 -35.87 2.85
N ALA A 101 -13.12 -35.12 1.95
CA ALA A 101 -13.79 -34.03 1.23
C ALA A 101 -14.93 -34.54 0.32
N LYS A 102 -16.17 -34.07 0.54
CA LYS A 102 -17.36 -34.54 -0.21
C LYS A 102 -17.26 -34.42 -1.73
N VAL A 103 -16.54 -33.40 -2.23
CA VAL A 103 -16.27 -33.19 -3.66
C VAL A 103 -15.48 -34.35 -4.30
N LEU A 104 -14.71 -35.11 -3.51
CA LEU A 104 -13.94 -36.27 -3.95
C LEU A 104 -14.61 -37.62 -3.58
N LYS A 105 -15.78 -37.61 -2.95
CA LYS A 105 -16.57 -38.83 -2.72
C LYS A 105 -17.04 -39.39 -4.07
N LYS A 106 -16.75 -40.67 -4.32
CA LYS A 106 -17.12 -41.37 -5.56
C LYS A 106 -18.61 -41.18 -5.91
N GLY A 107 -18.87 -40.78 -7.16
CA GLY A 107 -20.20 -40.48 -7.69
C GLY A 107 -20.64 -39.02 -7.52
N THR A 108 -19.96 -38.22 -6.69
CA THR A 108 -20.25 -36.77 -6.58
C THR A 108 -19.94 -36.08 -7.90
N LYS A 109 -20.92 -35.29 -8.37
CA LYS A 109 -20.76 -34.35 -9.49
C LYS A 109 -20.79 -32.93 -8.96
N THR A 110 -19.89 -32.08 -9.44
CA THR A 110 -19.73 -30.70 -8.95
C THR A 110 -19.53 -29.77 -10.14
N ARG A 111 -20.30 -28.67 -10.19
CA ARG A 111 -20.09 -27.62 -11.19
C ARG A 111 -18.71 -27.02 -11.00
N VAL A 112 -18.02 -26.76 -12.11
CA VAL A 112 -16.71 -26.09 -12.08
C VAL A 112 -16.66 -24.88 -13.02
N LEU A 113 -15.76 -23.96 -12.70
CA LEU A 113 -15.22 -22.97 -13.63
C LEU A 113 -13.72 -23.22 -13.75
N ALA A 114 -13.22 -23.41 -14.97
CA ALA A 114 -11.79 -23.45 -15.24
C ALA A 114 -11.35 -22.17 -15.97
N ARG A 115 -10.24 -21.56 -15.53
CA ARG A 115 -9.58 -20.43 -16.20
C ARG A 115 -8.13 -20.77 -16.52
N PHE A 116 -7.81 -20.69 -17.80
CA PHE A 116 -6.48 -20.82 -18.36
C PHE A 116 -5.88 -19.45 -18.65
N SER A 117 -4.56 -19.32 -18.68
CA SER A 117 -3.88 -18.02 -18.83
C SER A 117 -2.42 -18.16 -19.22
N THR A 118 -1.79 -17.09 -19.73
CA THR A 118 -0.32 -16.91 -19.66
C THR A 118 0.06 -16.43 -18.25
N VAL A 119 1.26 -15.91 -18.00
CA VAL A 119 1.70 -15.42 -16.68
C VAL A 119 2.14 -13.96 -16.73
N ALA A 120 3.14 -13.64 -17.56
CA ALA A 120 3.86 -12.37 -17.52
C ALA A 120 3.29 -11.31 -18.48
N GLY A 121 2.43 -11.70 -19.40
CA GLY A 121 1.73 -10.78 -20.31
C GLY A 121 0.67 -9.93 -19.60
N GLU A 122 0.35 -8.78 -20.18
CA GLU A 122 -0.83 -7.98 -19.86
C GLU A 122 -2.09 -8.60 -20.50
N SER A 123 -3.29 -8.16 -20.12
CA SER A 123 -4.58 -8.66 -20.64
C SER A 123 -4.71 -8.63 -22.16
N GLY A 124 -4.09 -7.65 -22.83
CA GLY A 124 -4.04 -7.54 -24.29
C GLY A 124 -2.87 -8.28 -24.98
N SER A 125 -2.11 -9.13 -24.28
CA SER A 125 -1.03 -9.91 -24.87
C SER A 125 -1.54 -11.12 -25.69
N ALA A 126 -0.64 -11.78 -26.43
CA ALA A 126 -0.99 -12.93 -27.28
C ALA A 126 -0.90 -14.27 -26.53
N ASP A 127 -1.80 -15.21 -26.85
CA ASP A 127 -1.87 -16.54 -26.24
C ASP A 127 -0.66 -17.45 -26.55
N THR A 128 0.00 -17.24 -27.70
CA THR A 128 1.08 -18.09 -28.23
C THR A 128 2.49 -17.61 -27.86
N VAL A 129 2.63 -16.71 -26.89
CA VAL A 129 3.94 -16.36 -26.31
C VAL A 129 4.56 -17.55 -25.55
N ARG A 130 5.90 -17.56 -25.42
CA ARG A 130 6.60 -18.52 -24.56
C ARG A 130 6.49 -18.06 -23.11
N ASP A 131 5.75 -18.80 -22.30
CA ASP A 131 5.41 -18.50 -20.90
C ASP A 131 4.97 -19.82 -20.22
N PRO A 132 4.93 -19.98 -18.89
CA PRO A 132 4.07 -20.99 -18.29
C PRO A 132 2.60 -20.70 -18.63
N ARG A 133 1.70 -21.65 -18.40
CA ARG A 133 0.25 -21.39 -18.44
C ARG A 133 -0.37 -21.61 -17.06
N GLY A 134 -1.22 -20.68 -16.63
CA GLY A 134 -2.10 -20.91 -15.49
C GLY A 134 -3.22 -21.89 -15.85
N PHE A 135 -3.61 -22.70 -14.86
CA PHE A 135 -4.68 -23.69 -14.94
C PHE A 135 -5.45 -23.63 -13.63
N ALA A 136 -6.28 -22.60 -13.43
CA ALA A 136 -7.05 -22.44 -12.20
C ALA A 136 -8.42 -23.12 -12.33
N ILE A 137 -8.81 -23.90 -11.33
CA ILE A 137 -10.12 -24.58 -11.28
C ILE A 137 -10.83 -24.15 -10.01
N LYS A 138 -12.09 -23.73 -10.13
CA LYS A 138 -13.02 -23.44 -9.04
C LYS A 138 -14.13 -24.49 -9.05
N MET A 139 -14.36 -25.17 -7.93
CA MET A 139 -15.42 -26.16 -7.75
C MET A 139 -16.44 -25.67 -6.73
N TYR A 140 -17.71 -25.63 -7.11
CA TYR A 140 -18.80 -25.15 -6.25
C TYR A 140 -19.35 -26.31 -5.40
N THR A 141 -18.58 -26.73 -4.39
CA THR A 141 -18.90 -27.92 -3.57
C THR A 141 -20.02 -27.64 -2.56
N GLU A 142 -20.53 -28.68 -1.90
CA GLU A 142 -21.53 -28.55 -0.81
C GLU A 142 -20.93 -28.06 0.52
N GLU A 143 -19.60 -28.02 0.64
CA GLU A 143 -18.86 -27.60 1.84
C GLU A 143 -17.99 -26.37 1.55
N GLY A 144 -18.53 -25.46 0.73
CA GLY A 144 -17.84 -24.25 0.27
C GLY A 144 -17.13 -24.44 -1.07
N ILE A 145 -16.42 -23.40 -1.50
CA ILE A 145 -15.65 -23.44 -2.75
C ILE A 145 -14.33 -24.16 -2.53
N TRP A 146 -13.95 -25.02 -3.48
CA TRP A 146 -12.57 -25.51 -3.60
C TRP A 146 -11.91 -24.87 -4.83
N ASP A 147 -10.81 -24.16 -4.64
CA ASP A 147 -10.00 -23.63 -5.75
C ASP A 147 -8.63 -24.34 -5.84
N LEU A 148 -8.41 -25.14 -6.89
CA LEU A 148 -7.07 -25.60 -7.24
C LEU A 148 -6.41 -24.61 -8.21
N VAL A 149 -5.57 -23.72 -7.68
CA VAL A 149 -4.89 -22.68 -8.44
C VAL A 149 -3.55 -23.19 -8.99
N ALA A 150 -3.65 -23.99 -10.05
CA ALA A 150 -2.58 -24.77 -10.68
C ALA A 150 -1.90 -24.07 -11.88
N ASN A 151 -0.83 -24.68 -12.39
CA ASN A 151 -0.12 -24.31 -13.63
C ASN A 151 -0.02 -25.51 -14.58
N ASN A 152 0.38 -25.29 -15.84
CA ASN A 152 0.71 -26.37 -16.79
C ASN A 152 2.08 -27.03 -16.56
N THR A 153 2.81 -26.62 -15.50
CA THR A 153 4.10 -27.18 -15.10
C THR A 153 4.04 -27.76 -13.67
N PRO A 154 4.69 -28.91 -13.41
CA PRO A 154 4.64 -29.57 -12.09
C PRO A 154 5.48 -28.87 -11.02
N ILE A 155 6.25 -27.85 -11.39
CA ILE A 155 7.21 -27.12 -10.56
C ILE A 155 7.18 -25.63 -10.91
N PHE A 156 7.85 -24.81 -10.10
CA PHE A 156 7.93 -23.36 -10.23
C PHE A 156 9.38 -22.84 -10.24
N PHE A 157 9.57 -21.53 -10.45
CA PHE A 157 10.89 -20.89 -10.62
C PHE A 157 11.65 -20.63 -9.31
N VAL A 158 10.94 -20.48 -8.20
CA VAL A 158 11.50 -20.11 -6.89
C VAL A 158 10.84 -20.92 -5.78
N ARG A 159 11.59 -21.26 -4.74
CA ARG A 159 11.12 -22.01 -3.56
C ARG A 159 10.67 -21.14 -2.38
N ASP A 160 10.90 -19.84 -2.44
CA ASP A 160 10.60 -18.90 -1.36
C ASP A 160 9.81 -17.68 -1.91
N PRO A 161 8.67 -17.31 -1.29
CA PRO A 161 7.80 -16.25 -1.80
C PRO A 161 8.45 -14.88 -1.80
N PHE A 162 9.51 -14.65 -1.00
CA PHE A 162 10.21 -13.37 -1.00
C PHE A 162 10.85 -13.03 -2.36
N LEU A 163 11.21 -14.07 -3.13
CA LEU A 163 11.78 -13.94 -4.48
C LEU A 163 10.72 -13.95 -5.60
N PHE A 164 9.46 -14.31 -5.32
CA PHE A 164 8.39 -14.34 -6.33
C PHE A 164 8.21 -12.98 -7.01
N GLN A 165 8.10 -11.92 -6.22
CA GLN A 165 7.99 -10.54 -6.69
C GLN A 165 9.20 -10.11 -7.54
N MET A 166 10.42 -10.49 -7.16
CA MET A 166 11.64 -10.18 -7.92
C MET A 166 11.69 -10.95 -9.24
N PHE A 167 11.28 -12.22 -9.23
CA PHE A 167 11.09 -13.01 -10.44
C PHE A 167 10.04 -12.40 -11.38
N ILE A 168 8.84 -12.06 -10.89
CA ILE A 168 7.80 -11.46 -11.72
C ILE A 168 8.24 -10.11 -12.31
N HIS A 169 8.96 -9.28 -11.54
CA HIS A 169 9.56 -8.05 -12.07
C HIS A 169 10.53 -8.32 -13.23
N SER A 170 11.36 -9.38 -13.16
CA SER A 170 12.29 -9.71 -14.25
C SER A 170 11.59 -10.23 -15.52
N GLN A 171 10.37 -10.76 -15.43
CA GLN A 171 9.57 -11.21 -16.58
C GLN A 171 8.58 -10.15 -17.12
N LYS A 172 8.28 -9.11 -16.33
CA LYS A 172 7.43 -7.96 -16.73
C LYS A 172 8.24 -6.97 -17.58
N ARG A 173 7.77 -5.73 -17.70
CA ARG A 173 8.40 -4.69 -18.54
C ARG A 173 9.47 -3.95 -17.76
N ASN A 174 10.56 -3.58 -18.44
CA ASN A 174 11.57 -2.68 -17.92
C ASN A 174 10.90 -1.37 -17.47
N PRO A 175 11.14 -0.88 -16.25
CA PRO A 175 10.39 0.22 -15.66
C PRO A 175 10.69 1.59 -16.30
N GLN A 176 11.79 1.73 -17.06
CA GLN A 176 12.14 2.97 -17.76
C GLN A 176 11.64 2.97 -19.21
N THR A 177 11.81 1.88 -19.95
CA THR A 177 11.49 1.81 -21.39
C THR A 177 10.10 1.22 -21.67
N HIS A 178 9.49 0.56 -20.69
CA HIS A 178 8.24 -0.21 -20.83
C HIS A 178 8.29 -1.35 -21.87
N LEU A 179 9.50 -1.78 -22.26
CA LEU A 179 9.75 -2.91 -23.17
C LEU A 179 10.00 -4.20 -22.38
N LYS A 180 9.89 -5.36 -23.04
CA LYS A 180 10.45 -6.62 -22.50
C LYS A 180 11.98 -6.57 -22.63
N ASP A 181 12.68 -7.08 -21.63
CA ASP A 181 14.15 -6.94 -21.51
C ASP A 181 14.80 -8.30 -21.21
N PRO A 182 15.44 -8.94 -22.22
CA PRO A 182 16.12 -10.22 -22.03
C PRO A 182 17.23 -10.18 -20.98
N ASN A 183 17.88 -9.02 -20.76
CA ASN A 183 18.92 -8.89 -19.73
C ASN A 183 18.31 -9.09 -18.34
N MET A 184 17.14 -8.50 -18.06
CA MET A 184 16.45 -8.68 -16.77
C MET A 184 16.08 -10.15 -16.53
N VAL A 185 15.52 -10.82 -17.54
CA VAL A 185 15.13 -12.24 -17.48
C VAL A 185 16.32 -13.13 -17.16
N TRP A 186 17.42 -12.96 -17.89
CA TRP A 186 18.58 -13.85 -17.80
C TRP A 186 19.55 -13.50 -16.66
N ASP A 187 19.61 -12.25 -16.19
CA ASP A 187 20.37 -11.90 -14.98
C ASP A 187 19.74 -12.49 -13.72
N PHE A 188 18.41 -12.43 -13.61
CA PHE A 188 17.68 -13.10 -12.54
C PHE A 188 17.97 -14.60 -12.57
N PHE A 189 17.87 -15.24 -13.74
CA PHE A 189 18.19 -16.66 -13.91
C PHE A 189 19.63 -17.00 -13.50
N ALA A 190 20.61 -16.26 -14.02
CA ALA A 190 22.03 -16.47 -13.76
C ALA A 190 22.39 -16.31 -12.28
N SER A 191 21.60 -15.50 -11.55
CA SER A 191 21.76 -15.26 -10.12
C SER A 191 20.90 -16.19 -9.23
N ASN A 192 20.02 -17.02 -9.81
CA ASN A 192 19.09 -17.90 -9.08
C ASN A 192 19.04 -19.32 -9.68
N PRO A 193 20.05 -20.18 -9.42
CA PRO A 193 20.10 -21.54 -9.97
C PRO A 193 18.87 -22.42 -9.70
N GLN A 194 18.13 -22.16 -8.62
CA GLN A 194 16.83 -22.80 -8.33
C GLN A 194 15.81 -22.74 -9.50
N ALA A 195 15.90 -21.72 -10.36
CA ALA A 195 15.02 -21.55 -11.51
C ALA A 195 15.32 -22.52 -12.66
N THR A 196 16.45 -23.24 -12.64
CA THR A 196 16.94 -24.09 -13.74
C THR A 196 15.90 -25.09 -14.23
N HIS A 197 15.19 -25.77 -13.32
CA HIS A 197 14.20 -26.78 -13.71
C HIS A 197 13.05 -26.17 -14.51
N GLN A 198 12.50 -25.04 -14.05
CA GLN A 198 11.37 -24.39 -14.71
C GLN A 198 11.80 -23.66 -15.99
N PHE A 199 13.02 -23.11 -16.05
CA PHE A 199 13.56 -22.55 -17.30
C PHE A 199 13.67 -23.62 -18.39
N LEU A 200 14.16 -24.83 -18.08
CA LEU A 200 14.20 -25.92 -19.06
C LEU A 200 12.80 -26.34 -19.54
N PHE A 201 11.81 -26.39 -18.64
CA PHE A 201 10.41 -26.60 -19.04
C PHE A 201 9.90 -25.47 -19.95
N LEU A 202 10.15 -24.21 -19.60
CA LEU A 202 9.72 -23.02 -20.34
C LEU A 202 10.33 -22.93 -21.75
N TYR A 203 11.61 -23.27 -21.92
CA TYR A 203 12.28 -23.26 -23.23
C TYR A 203 12.15 -24.58 -24.01
N SER A 204 11.60 -25.64 -23.41
CA SER A 204 11.10 -26.79 -24.17
C SER A 204 9.83 -26.43 -24.96
N ASP A 205 9.34 -27.35 -25.79
CA ASP A 205 8.10 -27.13 -26.54
C ASP A 205 6.88 -26.90 -25.62
N ARG A 206 6.92 -27.39 -24.37
CA ARG A 206 5.84 -27.22 -23.37
C ARG A 206 5.59 -25.76 -22.94
N GLY A 207 6.50 -24.83 -23.26
CA GLY A 207 6.30 -23.40 -23.05
C GLY A 207 5.36 -22.73 -24.06
N VAL A 208 4.97 -23.43 -25.13
CA VAL A 208 4.03 -22.95 -26.15
C VAL A 208 3.00 -24.03 -26.50
N PRO A 209 2.07 -24.37 -25.58
CA PRO A 209 1.03 -25.36 -25.84
C PRO A 209 0.10 -24.93 -26.97
N ASP A 210 -0.43 -25.92 -27.68
CA ASP A 210 -1.36 -25.75 -28.79
C ASP A 210 -2.79 -25.56 -28.27
N GLY A 211 -3.14 -24.31 -27.94
CA GLY A 211 -4.37 -23.98 -27.24
C GLY A 211 -4.38 -24.42 -25.78
N PHE A 212 -5.50 -24.20 -25.08
CA PHE A 212 -5.62 -24.60 -23.67
C PHE A 212 -5.96 -26.09 -23.50
N ARG A 213 -6.56 -26.72 -24.51
CA ARG A 213 -7.13 -28.08 -24.43
C ARG A 213 -6.05 -29.18 -24.46
N HIS A 214 -4.86 -28.87 -24.93
CA HIS A 214 -3.75 -29.82 -25.15
C HIS A 214 -2.60 -29.72 -24.12
N MET A 215 -2.88 -29.21 -22.91
CA MET A 215 -1.90 -29.17 -21.81
C MET A 215 -2.41 -29.89 -20.55
N HIS A 216 -1.48 -30.46 -19.79
CA HIS A 216 -1.77 -30.94 -18.42
C HIS A 216 -1.89 -29.73 -17.48
N GLY A 217 -2.56 -29.91 -16.34
CA GLY A 217 -2.56 -29.02 -15.19
C GLY A 217 -1.96 -29.71 -13.97
N TYR A 218 -1.29 -28.95 -13.11
CA TYR A 218 -0.58 -29.45 -11.93
C TYR A 218 -0.77 -28.50 -10.77
N GLY A 219 -1.12 -29.02 -9.58
CA GLY A 219 -1.14 -28.23 -8.35
C GLY A 219 0.24 -27.64 -7.97
N SER A 220 1.30 -28.22 -8.56
CA SER A 220 2.73 -27.94 -8.37
C SER A 220 3.23 -28.19 -6.94
N HIS A 221 2.57 -27.59 -5.95
CA HIS A 221 2.81 -27.81 -4.52
C HIS A 221 2.49 -29.23 -4.10
N THR A 222 3.11 -29.62 -2.99
CA THR A 222 2.60 -30.69 -2.13
C THR A 222 1.45 -30.11 -1.29
N PHE A 223 0.36 -30.84 -1.14
CA PHE A 223 -0.79 -30.53 -0.28
C PHE A 223 -0.98 -31.64 0.75
N LYS A 224 -1.82 -31.41 1.76
CA LYS A 224 -2.23 -32.40 2.74
C LYS A 224 -3.66 -32.86 2.43
N MET A 225 -3.91 -34.17 2.49
CA MET A 225 -5.24 -34.74 2.52
C MET A 225 -5.45 -35.46 3.85
N VAL A 226 -6.66 -35.38 4.39
CA VAL A 226 -7.04 -35.98 5.68
C VAL A 226 -8.30 -36.82 5.48
N ASN A 227 -8.32 -38.06 5.97
CA ASN A 227 -9.46 -38.97 5.85
C ASN A 227 -10.45 -38.85 7.03
N ASP A 228 -11.53 -39.64 7.02
CA ASP A 228 -12.57 -39.63 8.06
C ASP A 228 -12.11 -40.17 9.44
N LYS A 229 -10.90 -40.74 9.52
CA LYS A 229 -10.27 -41.20 10.78
C LYS A 229 -9.27 -40.19 11.35
N ASP A 230 -9.17 -39.01 10.74
CA ASP A 230 -8.15 -38.00 11.02
C ASP A 230 -6.70 -38.47 10.75
N GLU A 231 -6.51 -39.44 9.85
CA GLU A 231 -5.20 -39.81 9.32
C GLU A 231 -4.88 -38.94 8.09
N PHE A 232 -3.63 -38.51 7.91
CA PHE A 232 -3.23 -37.63 6.79
C PHE A 232 -2.13 -38.20 5.89
N VAL A 233 -2.15 -37.76 4.63
CA VAL A 233 -1.12 -38.03 3.62
C VAL A 233 -0.74 -36.76 2.85
N TRP A 234 0.45 -36.76 2.28
CA TRP A 234 0.92 -35.70 1.39
C TRP A 234 0.61 -36.04 -0.07
N VAL A 235 0.09 -35.07 -0.83
CA VAL A 235 -0.32 -35.30 -2.23
C VAL A 235 0.18 -34.23 -3.20
N LYS A 236 0.43 -34.61 -4.45
CA LYS A 236 0.51 -33.68 -5.59
C LYS A 236 -0.63 -33.94 -6.58
N PHE A 237 -1.31 -32.88 -7.02
CA PHE A 237 -2.46 -32.95 -7.93
C PHE A 237 -2.04 -32.85 -9.42
N HIS A 238 -2.64 -33.69 -10.28
CA HIS A 238 -2.36 -33.76 -11.72
C HIS A 238 -3.64 -33.89 -12.54
N PHE A 239 -4.03 -32.85 -13.27
CA PHE A 239 -5.06 -32.92 -14.31
C PHE A 239 -4.41 -33.25 -15.65
N ARG A 240 -4.60 -34.48 -16.16
CA ARG A 240 -4.06 -34.90 -17.45
C ARG A 240 -5.08 -34.67 -18.55
N THR A 241 -4.70 -33.97 -19.63
CA THR A 241 -5.53 -33.83 -20.84
C THR A 241 -5.80 -35.20 -21.44
N ASP A 242 -7.08 -35.48 -21.72
CA ASP A 242 -7.52 -36.71 -22.38
C ASP A 242 -7.37 -36.61 -23.93
N GLN A 243 -7.09 -35.40 -24.44
CA GLN A 243 -6.89 -35.06 -25.86
C GLN A 243 -5.42 -35.20 -26.33
N GLY A 244 -4.51 -35.55 -25.41
CA GLY A 244 -3.07 -35.62 -25.66
C GLY A 244 -2.36 -34.26 -25.66
N ILE A 245 -1.06 -34.27 -25.37
CA ILE A 245 -0.23 -33.06 -25.34
C ILE A 245 0.16 -32.65 -26.76
N LYS A 246 -0.05 -31.37 -27.10
CA LYS A 246 0.39 -30.74 -28.35
C LYS A 246 0.97 -29.35 -28.06
N ASN A 247 1.95 -28.94 -28.87
CA ASN A 247 2.64 -27.66 -28.75
C ASN A 247 2.83 -27.04 -30.13
N VAL A 248 2.85 -25.71 -30.20
CA VAL A 248 3.05 -24.95 -31.45
C VAL A 248 4.54 -24.81 -31.74
N GLU A 249 4.96 -25.01 -32.99
CA GLU A 249 6.34 -24.73 -33.42
C GLU A 249 6.66 -23.22 -33.19
N PRO A 250 7.84 -22.86 -32.64
CA PRO A 250 8.20 -21.47 -32.34
C PRO A 250 7.97 -20.45 -33.47
N LYS A 251 8.23 -20.84 -34.73
CA LYS A 251 7.98 -19.99 -35.91
C LYS A 251 6.49 -19.73 -36.11
N ARG A 252 5.65 -20.77 -36.06
CA ARG A 252 4.19 -20.63 -36.19
C ARG A 252 3.60 -19.88 -34.98
N ALA A 253 4.14 -20.08 -33.79
CA ALA A 253 3.73 -19.36 -32.58
C ALA A 253 3.94 -17.85 -32.71
N LYS A 254 5.09 -17.41 -33.25
CA LYS A 254 5.38 -16.00 -33.55
C LYS A 254 4.44 -15.41 -34.60
N ILE A 255 4.08 -16.18 -35.62
CA ILE A 255 3.11 -15.75 -36.65
C ILE A 255 1.71 -15.61 -36.02
N LEU A 256 1.23 -16.62 -35.28
CA LEU A 256 -0.05 -16.56 -34.56
C LEU A 256 -0.11 -15.40 -33.57
N ALA A 257 0.99 -15.07 -32.90
CA ALA A 257 1.03 -13.94 -31.96
C ALA A 257 0.78 -12.57 -32.62
N GLY A 258 0.98 -12.45 -33.94
CA GLY A 258 0.65 -11.26 -34.73
C GLY A 258 -0.69 -11.38 -35.47
N GLU A 259 -1.01 -12.54 -36.06
CA GLU A 259 -2.20 -12.74 -36.89
C GLU A 259 -3.47 -13.06 -36.08
N GLN A 260 -3.35 -13.83 -34.98
CA GLN A 260 -4.45 -14.36 -34.18
C GLN A 260 -4.02 -14.41 -32.68
N PRO A 261 -3.86 -13.24 -32.01
CA PRO A 261 -3.37 -13.18 -30.63
C PRO A 261 -4.30 -13.87 -29.61
N ASP A 262 -5.56 -14.14 -29.97
CA ASP A 262 -6.58 -14.82 -29.16
C ASP A 262 -6.78 -16.30 -29.55
N TYR A 263 -5.75 -16.92 -30.15
CA TYR A 263 -5.81 -18.28 -30.69
C TYR A 263 -6.34 -19.34 -29.69
N ALA A 264 -5.87 -19.33 -28.44
CA ALA A 264 -6.23 -20.36 -27.46
C ALA A 264 -7.62 -20.11 -26.86
N LEU A 265 -8.02 -18.83 -26.74
CA LEU A 265 -9.39 -18.46 -26.39
C LEU A 265 -10.39 -18.91 -27.47
N ALA A 266 -10.06 -18.66 -28.73
CA ALA A 266 -10.88 -19.06 -29.87
C ALA A 266 -10.96 -20.60 -30.02
N ASP A 267 -9.87 -21.33 -29.81
CA ASP A 267 -9.87 -22.81 -29.79
C ASP A 267 -10.84 -23.35 -28.72
N LEU A 268 -10.71 -22.88 -27.47
CA LEU A 268 -11.55 -23.34 -26.36
C LEU A 268 -13.04 -23.05 -26.61
N TYR A 269 -13.37 -21.82 -27.00
CA TYR A 269 -14.74 -21.41 -27.27
C TYR A 269 -15.37 -22.25 -28.38
N ASN A 270 -14.66 -22.40 -29.51
CA ASN A 270 -15.17 -23.08 -30.69
C ASN A 270 -15.31 -24.59 -30.49
N ALA A 271 -14.43 -25.21 -29.70
CA ALA A 271 -14.55 -26.61 -29.33
C ALA A 271 -15.84 -26.88 -28.53
N ILE A 272 -16.07 -26.09 -27.47
CA ILE A 272 -17.26 -26.22 -26.62
C ILE A 272 -18.55 -25.93 -27.40
N ALA A 273 -18.56 -24.89 -28.23
CA ALA A 273 -19.72 -24.57 -29.08
C ALA A 273 -20.03 -25.68 -30.10
N LYS A 274 -19.00 -26.39 -30.60
CA LYS A 274 -19.15 -27.57 -31.49
C LYS A 274 -19.44 -28.87 -30.74
N LYS A 275 -19.56 -28.84 -29.40
CA LYS A 275 -19.69 -30.01 -28.50
C LYS A 275 -18.49 -30.96 -28.51
N ASP A 276 -17.33 -30.50 -28.99
CA ASP A 276 -16.01 -31.14 -28.82
C ASP A 276 -15.46 -30.80 -27.42
N TYR A 277 -16.14 -31.31 -26.40
CA TYR A 277 -15.94 -30.90 -25.01
C TYR A 277 -14.58 -31.34 -24.47
N PRO A 278 -13.67 -30.39 -24.13
CA PRO A 278 -12.39 -30.75 -23.57
C PRO A 278 -12.53 -31.35 -22.17
N SER A 279 -11.72 -32.36 -21.86
CA SER A 279 -11.75 -33.03 -20.57
C SER A 279 -10.37 -33.43 -20.06
N TRP A 280 -10.24 -33.47 -18.75
CA TRP A 280 -9.03 -33.81 -18.03
C TRP A 280 -9.33 -34.78 -16.90
N THR A 281 -8.58 -35.88 -16.84
CA THR A 281 -8.63 -36.82 -15.73
C THR A 281 -7.73 -36.35 -14.58
N LEU A 282 -8.29 -36.23 -13.37
CA LEU A 282 -7.56 -35.92 -12.14
C LEU A 282 -6.89 -37.19 -11.58
N TYR A 283 -5.60 -37.05 -11.29
CA TYR A 283 -4.78 -38.00 -10.55
C TYR A 283 -4.11 -37.31 -9.36
N VAL A 284 -3.73 -38.10 -8.36
CA VAL A 284 -2.84 -37.70 -7.27
C VAL A 284 -1.61 -38.61 -7.21
N GLN A 285 -0.44 -38.04 -6.92
CA GLN A 285 0.67 -38.79 -6.32
C GLN A 285 0.49 -38.71 -4.81
N VAL A 286 0.67 -39.82 -4.08
CA VAL A 286 0.44 -39.90 -2.62
C VAL A 286 1.72 -40.35 -1.93
N ALA A 287 2.12 -39.67 -0.84
CA ALA A 287 3.25 -40.03 -0.01
C ALA A 287 2.88 -39.96 1.49
N THR A 288 3.24 -40.98 2.27
CA THR A 288 3.03 -40.98 3.73
C THR A 288 4.01 -40.05 4.43
N HIS A 289 3.72 -39.64 5.67
CA HIS A 289 4.63 -38.84 6.47
C HIS A 289 6.03 -39.50 6.61
N GLU A 290 6.06 -40.81 6.83
CA GLU A 290 7.28 -41.63 6.98
C GLU A 290 8.10 -41.75 5.69
N GLN A 291 7.42 -41.78 4.53
CA GLN A 291 8.08 -41.73 3.22
C GLN A 291 8.72 -40.35 3.02
N VAL A 292 7.96 -39.30 3.32
CA VAL A 292 8.35 -37.89 3.17
C VAL A 292 9.56 -37.51 4.04
N GLN A 293 9.68 -38.07 5.26
CA GLN A 293 10.88 -37.94 6.10
C GLN A 293 12.15 -38.56 5.49
N LYS A 294 12.04 -39.46 4.51
CA LYS A 294 13.16 -40.18 3.89
C LYS A 294 13.55 -39.63 2.51
N PHE A 295 12.97 -38.52 2.09
CA PHE A 295 13.32 -37.88 0.81
C PHE A 295 14.78 -37.38 0.85
N SER A 296 15.47 -37.46 -0.29
CA SER A 296 16.82 -36.91 -0.46
C SER A 296 16.84 -35.39 -0.71
N PHE A 297 15.67 -34.76 -0.82
CA PHE A 297 15.45 -33.35 -1.11
C PHE A 297 14.22 -32.87 -0.31
N ASN A 298 14.01 -31.56 -0.19
CA ASN A 298 12.84 -31.07 0.56
C ASN A 298 11.53 -31.40 -0.20
N PRO A 299 10.61 -32.22 0.36
CA PRO A 299 9.35 -32.61 -0.27
C PRO A 299 8.37 -31.43 -0.49
N PHE A 300 8.63 -30.30 0.17
CA PHE A 300 7.89 -29.05 0.07
C PHE A 300 8.64 -27.97 -0.75
N ASP A 301 9.75 -28.31 -1.40
CA ASP A 301 10.40 -27.44 -2.39
C ASP A 301 9.64 -27.47 -3.72
N LEU A 302 8.98 -26.36 -4.04
CA LEU A 302 8.21 -26.18 -5.27
C LEU A 302 9.03 -26.27 -6.57
N THR A 303 10.36 -26.26 -6.50
CA THR A 303 11.25 -26.51 -7.65
C THR A 303 11.43 -28.00 -7.98
N LYS A 304 10.90 -28.91 -7.14
CA LYS A 304 11.09 -30.37 -7.23
C LYS A 304 9.79 -31.14 -7.57
N VAL A 305 9.91 -32.17 -8.42
CA VAL A 305 8.85 -33.15 -8.72
C VAL A 305 8.96 -34.39 -7.83
N PHE A 306 7.83 -35.08 -7.61
CA PHE A 306 7.82 -36.45 -7.09
C PHE A 306 8.02 -37.43 -8.25
N SER A 307 8.95 -38.37 -8.10
CA SER A 307 9.22 -39.41 -9.08
C SER A 307 7.98 -40.29 -9.29
N GLN A 308 7.43 -40.35 -10.51
CA GLN A 308 6.27 -41.21 -10.81
C GLN A 308 6.58 -42.71 -10.72
N LYS A 309 7.87 -43.08 -10.63
CA LYS A 309 8.32 -44.45 -10.37
C LYS A 309 8.17 -44.84 -8.90
N GLU A 310 8.39 -43.88 -7.98
CA GLU A 310 8.28 -44.09 -6.53
C GLU A 310 6.86 -43.80 -6.03
N PHE A 311 6.24 -42.74 -6.56
CA PHE A 311 4.91 -42.27 -6.20
C PHE A 311 4.02 -42.31 -7.44
N PRO A 312 3.44 -43.47 -7.80
CA PRO A 312 2.63 -43.62 -9.00
C PRO A 312 1.34 -42.79 -8.94
N LEU A 313 0.77 -42.49 -10.12
CA LEU A 313 -0.47 -41.72 -10.24
C LEU A 313 -1.69 -42.59 -9.89
N ARG A 314 -2.41 -42.22 -8.83
CA ARG A 314 -3.73 -42.76 -8.49
C ARG A 314 -4.83 -41.89 -9.10
N ARG A 315 -5.79 -42.49 -9.83
CA ARG A 315 -6.92 -41.77 -10.43
C ARG A 315 -7.95 -41.36 -9.35
N VAL A 316 -8.62 -40.23 -9.56
CA VAL A 316 -9.63 -39.67 -8.63
C VAL A 316 -10.95 -39.39 -9.35
N GLY A 317 -10.90 -38.68 -10.48
CA GLY A 317 -12.10 -38.16 -11.15
C GLY A 317 -11.81 -37.56 -12.51
N LYS A 318 -12.84 -37.02 -13.16
CA LYS A 318 -12.74 -36.39 -14.50
C LYS A 318 -13.47 -35.05 -14.51
N MET A 319 -12.79 -34.03 -15.03
CA MET A 319 -13.37 -32.72 -15.34
C MET A 319 -13.69 -32.66 -16.83
N THR A 320 -14.89 -32.20 -17.20
CA THR A 320 -15.28 -31.92 -18.59
C THR A 320 -15.86 -30.51 -18.67
N LEU A 321 -15.32 -29.67 -19.55
CA LEU A 321 -15.82 -28.30 -19.78
C LEU A 321 -16.79 -28.33 -20.96
N ASN A 322 -18.02 -27.87 -20.74
CA ASN A 322 -19.12 -28.05 -21.68
C ASN A 322 -19.99 -26.80 -21.89
N GLU A 323 -19.63 -25.68 -21.27
CA GLU A 323 -20.41 -24.44 -21.28
C GLU A 323 -19.47 -23.23 -21.41
N ASN A 324 -19.63 -22.44 -22.48
CA ASN A 324 -18.90 -21.19 -22.66
C ASN A 324 -19.48 -20.09 -21.75
N PRO A 325 -18.69 -19.11 -21.32
CA PRO A 325 -19.21 -17.96 -20.60
C PRO A 325 -20.19 -17.16 -21.49
N GLU A 326 -21.32 -16.77 -20.92
CA GLU A 326 -22.30 -15.84 -21.51
C GLU A 326 -21.69 -14.44 -21.66
N ASN A 327 -20.87 -14.03 -20.69
CA ASN A 327 -20.14 -12.76 -20.72
C ASN A 327 -18.74 -12.92 -20.10
N TYR A 328 -17.71 -12.69 -20.91
CA TYR A 328 -16.31 -12.82 -20.48
C TYR A 328 -15.99 -11.95 -19.25
N PHE A 329 -16.50 -10.71 -19.18
CA PHE A 329 -16.15 -9.80 -18.09
C PHE A 329 -16.74 -10.25 -16.74
N THR A 330 -18.02 -10.62 -16.70
CA THR A 330 -18.69 -11.02 -15.44
C THR A 330 -18.28 -12.42 -14.97
N GLN A 331 -17.96 -13.34 -15.88
CA GLN A 331 -17.70 -14.75 -15.55
C GLN A 331 -16.22 -15.16 -15.62
N ILE A 332 -15.38 -14.51 -16.44
CA ILE A 332 -13.95 -14.85 -16.56
C ILE A 332 -13.06 -13.75 -15.97
N GLU A 333 -13.33 -12.48 -16.28
CA GLU A 333 -12.51 -11.38 -15.76
C GLU A 333 -12.73 -11.18 -14.26
N GLN A 334 -13.97 -11.13 -13.79
CA GLN A 334 -14.28 -10.98 -12.36
C GLN A 334 -14.08 -12.27 -11.52
N ALA A 335 -13.75 -13.42 -12.12
CA ALA A 335 -13.50 -14.65 -11.38
C ALA A 335 -12.29 -14.53 -10.43
N ALA A 336 -12.53 -14.79 -9.15
CA ALA A 336 -11.55 -14.73 -8.06
C ALA A 336 -11.24 -16.16 -7.58
N PHE A 337 -10.02 -16.62 -7.88
CA PHE A 337 -9.51 -17.91 -7.43
C PHE A 337 -8.56 -17.68 -6.24
N SER A 338 -8.57 -18.54 -5.21
CA SER A 338 -7.62 -18.45 -4.09
C SER A 338 -7.23 -19.84 -3.57
N PRO A 339 -5.94 -20.19 -3.45
CA PRO A 339 -5.54 -21.50 -2.90
C PRO A 339 -5.88 -21.67 -1.42
N ALA A 340 -6.36 -20.62 -0.73
CA ALA A 340 -6.94 -20.72 0.61
C ALA A 340 -8.38 -21.28 0.63
N HIS A 341 -9.08 -21.34 -0.52
CA HIS A 341 -10.40 -21.96 -0.61
C HIS A 341 -10.22 -23.48 -0.70
N MET A 342 -10.19 -24.15 0.45
CA MET A 342 -10.11 -25.61 0.57
C MET A 342 -11.22 -26.14 1.49
N PRO A 343 -11.96 -27.18 1.08
CA PRO A 343 -13.00 -27.80 1.90
C PRO A 343 -12.38 -28.76 2.93
N PRO A 344 -13.13 -29.17 3.98
CA PRO A 344 -12.66 -30.13 4.98
C PRO A 344 -12.06 -31.39 4.35
N GLY A 345 -10.85 -31.78 4.79
CA GLY A 345 -10.13 -32.93 4.25
C GLY A 345 -9.09 -32.60 3.17
N ILE A 346 -8.98 -31.34 2.74
CA ILE A 346 -7.89 -30.82 1.90
C ILE A 346 -7.27 -29.63 2.63
N GLU A 347 -5.95 -29.65 2.82
CA GLU A 347 -5.24 -28.65 3.62
C GLU A 347 -3.90 -28.23 2.99
N ALA A 348 -3.40 -27.06 3.39
CA ALA A 348 -2.08 -26.58 2.98
C ALA A 348 -0.96 -27.41 3.61
N SER A 349 0.16 -27.54 2.89
CA SER A 349 1.42 -28.06 3.42
C SER A 349 2.32 -26.91 3.91
N PRO A 350 3.43 -27.20 4.64
CA PRO A 350 4.43 -26.19 5.01
C PRO A 350 5.32 -25.70 3.84
N ASP A 351 4.94 -25.95 2.58
CA ASP A 351 5.56 -25.33 1.39
C ASP A 351 5.52 -23.80 1.52
N LYS A 352 6.70 -23.18 1.65
CA LYS A 352 6.86 -21.73 1.83
C LYS A 352 6.14 -20.91 0.76
N MET A 353 6.18 -21.37 -0.50
CA MET A 353 5.48 -20.71 -1.60
C MET A 353 3.97 -20.87 -1.48
N LEU A 354 3.47 -22.05 -1.08
CA LEU A 354 2.03 -22.25 -0.83
C LEU A 354 1.55 -21.31 0.29
N GLN A 355 2.24 -21.29 1.42
CA GLN A 355 1.94 -20.44 2.58
C GLN A 355 1.86 -18.95 2.20
N GLY A 356 2.84 -18.43 1.44
CA GLY A 356 2.79 -17.06 0.94
C GLY A 356 1.62 -16.78 -0.02
N ARG A 357 1.20 -17.78 -0.81
CA ARG A 357 0.03 -17.67 -1.70
C ARG A 357 -1.30 -17.66 -0.94
N LEU A 358 -1.41 -18.30 0.24
CA LEU A 358 -2.66 -18.29 1.03
C LEU A 358 -3.11 -16.86 1.37
N PHE A 359 -2.16 -15.97 1.70
CA PHE A 359 -2.41 -14.55 1.91
C PHE A 359 -2.66 -13.77 0.61
N SER A 360 -1.72 -13.88 -0.34
CA SER A 360 -1.62 -12.96 -1.49
C SER A 360 -2.86 -12.92 -2.39
N TYR A 361 -3.59 -14.03 -2.53
CA TYR A 361 -4.75 -14.08 -3.43
C TYR A 361 -5.95 -13.32 -2.87
N ALA A 362 -6.24 -13.41 -1.56
CA ALA A 362 -7.33 -12.65 -0.96
C ALA A 362 -7.06 -11.13 -1.06
N ASP A 363 -5.84 -10.71 -0.71
CA ASP A 363 -5.39 -9.31 -0.78
C ASP A 363 -5.49 -8.72 -2.20
N THR A 364 -5.01 -9.42 -3.22
CA THR A 364 -5.09 -8.91 -4.59
C THR A 364 -6.52 -8.81 -5.13
N HIS A 365 -7.45 -9.66 -4.65
CA HIS A 365 -8.88 -9.52 -5.01
C HIS A 365 -9.53 -8.31 -4.33
N LEU A 366 -9.12 -7.94 -3.09
CA LEU A 366 -9.59 -6.70 -2.46
C LEU A 366 -9.21 -5.46 -3.29
N HIS A 367 -7.98 -5.41 -3.80
CA HIS A 367 -7.55 -4.33 -4.70
C HIS A 367 -8.32 -4.31 -6.03
N ARG A 368 -8.61 -5.48 -6.59
CA ARG A 368 -9.13 -5.63 -7.95
C ARG A 368 -10.66 -5.55 -8.07
N LEU A 369 -11.37 -6.03 -7.04
CA LEU A 369 -12.82 -6.25 -7.05
C LEU A 369 -13.53 -5.66 -5.81
N GLY A 370 -12.77 -5.13 -4.84
CA GLY A 370 -13.31 -4.57 -3.60
C GLY A 370 -13.64 -5.62 -2.53
N THR A 371 -14.09 -5.13 -1.37
CA THR A 371 -14.33 -5.94 -0.16
C THR A 371 -15.31 -7.10 -0.39
N ASN A 372 -16.38 -6.86 -1.15
CA ASN A 372 -17.48 -7.80 -1.35
C ASN A 372 -17.34 -8.67 -2.61
N TYR A 373 -16.11 -8.95 -3.08
CA TYR A 373 -15.86 -9.70 -4.32
C TYR A 373 -16.47 -11.11 -4.36
N LEU A 374 -16.77 -11.71 -3.20
CA LEU A 374 -17.46 -13.00 -3.07
C LEU A 374 -18.98 -12.92 -3.37
N LEU A 375 -19.58 -11.73 -3.40
CA LEU A 375 -20.98 -11.55 -3.80
C LEU A 375 -21.17 -11.46 -5.31
N ILE A 376 -20.09 -11.23 -6.06
CA ILE A 376 -20.09 -11.30 -7.53
C ILE A 376 -20.52 -12.73 -7.91
N PRO A 377 -21.55 -12.94 -8.76
CA PRO A 377 -22.19 -14.24 -8.94
C PRO A 377 -21.23 -15.40 -9.19
N VAL A 378 -20.22 -15.22 -10.05
CA VAL A 378 -19.25 -16.27 -10.37
C VAL A 378 -18.34 -16.69 -9.19
N ASN A 379 -18.23 -15.85 -8.16
CA ASN A 379 -17.45 -16.11 -6.95
C ASN A 379 -18.32 -16.57 -5.78
N ASN A 380 -19.65 -16.43 -5.86
CA ASN A 380 -20.56 -16.70 -4.76
C ASN A 380 -20.73 -18.22 -4.54
N PRO A 381 -20.44 -18.76 -3.33
CA PRO A 381 -20.69 -20.16 -2.99
C PRO A 381 -22.14 -20.59 -3.17
N GLU A 382 -23.11 -19.69 -2.94
CA GLU A 382 -24.56 -19.96 -3.08
C GLU A 382 -25.01 -20.15 -4.55
N THR A 383 -24.09 -20.00 -5.52
CA THR A 383 -24.27 -20.57 -6.87
C THR A 383 -24.56 -22.07 -6.82
N ASN A 384 -24.04 -22.78 -5.80
CA ASN A 384 -24.59 -24.07 -5.40
C ASN A 384 -25.75 -23.85 -4.43
N LYS A 385 -26.98 -24.18 -4.87
CA LYS A 385 -28.22 -24.00 -4.09
C LYS A 385 -28.28 -24.79 -2.77
N ASN A 386 -27.40 -25.79 -2.59
CA ASN A 386 -27.29 -26.56 -1.35
C ASN A 386 -26.41 -25.82 -0.30
N VAL A 387 -25.72 -24.75 -0.68
CA VAL A 387 -24.87 -23.94 0.19
C VAL A 387 -25.61 -22.66 0.59
N LYS A 388 -25.59 -22.35 1.89
CA LYS A 388 -26.02 -21.06 2.44
C LYS A 388 -24.88 -20.44 3.22
N VAL A 389 -24.51 -19.21 2.89
CA VAL A 389 -23.42 -18.46 3.53
C VAL A 389 -23.96 -17.73 4.74
N CYS A 390 -23.73 -18.28 5.94
CA CYS A 390 -24.13 -17.72 7.22
C CYS A 390 -22.92 -17.17 7.97
N THR A 391 -22.72 -15.85 8.03
CA THR A 391 -21.53 -15.24 8.65
C THR A 391 -21.83 -13.99 9.49
N TYR A 392 -20.85 -13.56 10.27
CA TYR A 392 -20.89 -12.32 11.07
C TYR A 392 -20.35 -11.09 10.32
N GLN A 393 -19.85 -11.24 9.10
CA GLN A 393 -19.35 -10.13 8.26
C GLN A 393 -20.52 -9.27 7.75
N ARG A 394 -20.32 -7.96 7.61
CA ARG A 394 -21.32 -6.98 7.17
C ARG A 394 -20.70 -5.89 6.31
N ASP A 395 -21.57 -5.20 5.57
CA ASP A 395 -21.31 -3.90 4.93
C ASP A 395 -20.15 -3.92 3.92
N GLY A 396 -19.36 -2.85 3.84
CA GLY A 396 -18.30 -2.67 2.84
C GLY A 396 -18.80 -2.11 1.49
N ALA A 397 -17.86 -1.69 0.64
CA ALA A 397 -18.19 -1.12 -0.67
C ALA A 397 -18.91 -2.15 -1.56
N MET A 398 -19.89 -1.69 -2.35
CA MET A 398 -20.75 -2.53 -3.20
C MET A 398 -21.43 -3.69 -2.44
N GLN A 399 -21.81 -3.47 -1.17
CA GLN A 399 -22.68 -4.41 -0.45
C GLN A 399 -24.05 -4.49 -1.15
N VAL A 400 -24.51 -5.69 -1.45
CA VAL A 400 -25.72 -6.00 -2.21
C VAL A 400 -26.42 -7.24 -1.66
N GLY A 401 -27.66 -7.48 -2.08
CA GLY A 401 -28.45 -8.59 -1.58
C GLY A 401 -28.82 -8.37 -0.11
N HIS A 402 -28.82 -9.44 0.69
CA HIS A 402 -29.45 -9.40 2.00
C HIS A 402 -28.54 -8.98 3.17
N ASN A 403 -27.22 -8.87 3.00
CA ASN A 403 -26.26 -8.48 4.07
C ASN A 403 -26.50 -9.22 5.42
N GLN A 404 -26.84 -10.52 5.35
CA GLN A 404 -27.23 -11.37 6.50
C GLN A 404 -28.52 -10.92 7.27
N ASN A 405 -29.31 -9.97 6.73
CA ASN A 405 -30.55 -9.43 7.31
C ASN A 405 -30.35 -8.89 8.74
N GLY A 406 -31.39 -8.92 9.57
CA GLY A 406 -31.34 -8.57 11.00
C GLY A 406 -30.60 -9.57 11.90
N CYS A 407 -29.77 -10.46 11.33
CA CYS A 407 -28.94 -11.38 12.12
C CYS A 407 -27.92 -10.59 12.97
N PRO A 408 -27.66 -11.00 14.24
CA PRO A 408 -26.54 -10.49 15.03
C PRO A 408 -25.23 -10.51 14.24
N ASN A 409 -24.40 -9.48 14.42
CA ASN A 409 -23.11 -9.30 13.74
C ASN A 409 -21.90 -9.58 14.64
N TYR A 410 -22.08 -10.35 15.73
CA TYR A 410 -21.02 -10.71 16.68
C TYR A 410 -21.19 -12.13 17.23
N TYR A 411 -20.07 -12.73 17.65
CA TYR A 411 -19.99 -14.07 18.23
C TYR A 411 -19.31 -14.03 19.61
N ARG A 412 -19.79 -14.72 20.65
CA ARG A 412 -21.09 -15.41 20.76
C ARG A 412 -22.24 -14.44 21.01
N ASN A 413 -23.46 -14.85 20.69
CA ASN A 413 -24.68 -14.10 20.99
C ASN A 413 -25.80 -15.05 21.47
N THR A 414 -26.78 -14.52 22.19
CA THR A 414 -27.97 -15.26 22.66
C THR A 414 -29.19 -15.07 21.75
N PHE A 415 -28.99 -14.54 20.54
CA PHE A 415 -30.05 -14.10 19.62
C PHE A 415 -30.15 -15.00 18.38
N HIS A 416 -29.76 -16.28 18.52
CA HIS A 416 -29.81 -17.31 17.49
C HIS A 416 -29.08 -16.95 16.18
N GLY A 417 -27.94 -16.25 16.27
CA GLY A 417 -27.02 -16.09 15.13
C GLY A 417 -26.32 -17.40 14.72
N PRO A 418 -25.51 -17.38 13.64
CA PRO A 418 -24.73 -18.53 13.18
C PRO A 418 -23.88 -19.19 14.28
N GLU A 419 -24.07 -20.49 14.50
CA GLU A 419 -23.33 -21.28 15.49
C GLU A 419 -22.53 -22.41 14.84
N VAL A 420 -21.45 -22.81 15.51
CA VAL A 420 -20.61 -23.93 15.06
C VAL A 420 -21.35 -25.24 15.30
N THR A 421 -21.68 -25.96 14.23
CA THR A 421 -22.30 -27.29 14.31
C THR A 421 -21.32 -28.36 13.85
N LYS A 422 -21.27 -29.48 14.58
CA LYS A 422 -20.38 -30.63 14.32
C LYS A 422 -18.88 -30.24 14.22
N PRO A 423 -18.31 -29.55 15.24
CA PRO A 423 -16.91 -29.13 15.21
C PRO A 423 -15.96 -30.31 14.92
N GLU A 424 -16.24 -31.50 15.44
CA GLU A 424 -15.44 -32.71 15.24
C GLU A 424 -15.24 -33.14 13.78
N LYS A 425 -16.11 -32.67 12.86
CA LYS A 425 -15.97 -32.96 11.42
C LYS A 425 -15.27 -31.85 10.65
N HIS A 426 -15.46 -30.61 11.08
CA HIS A 426 -15.06 -29.39 10.37
C HIS A 426 -13.77 -28.76 10.89
N LEU A 427 -13.24 -29.22 12.03
CA LEU A 427 -11.91 -28.84 12.50
C LEU A 427 -10.82 -29.28 11.51
N GLU A 428 -9.79 -28.44 11.42
CA GLU A 428 -8.53 -28.71 10.75
C GLU A 428 -7.74 -29.79 11.51
N HIS A 429 -7.00 -30.63 10.78
CA HIS A 429 -6.21 -31.69 11.40
C HIS A 429 -5.04 -31.12 12.21
N ALA A 430 -5.02 -31.45 13.51
CA ALA A 430 -4.04 -30.95 14.47
C ALA A 430 -2.60 -31.39 14.13
N THR A 431 -1.73 -30.44 13.81
CA THR A 431 -0.30 -30.68 13.57
C THR A 431 0.56 -30.20 14.73
N PHE A 432 1.44 -31.07 15.23
CA PHE A 432 2.52 -30.66 16.14
C PHE A 432 3.71 -30.15 15.33
N GLU A 433 4.07 -28.88 15.53
CA GLU A 433 5.22 -28.22 14.90
C GLU A 433 6.21 -27.79 15.98
N SER A 434 7.51 -27.94 15.73
CA SER A 434 8.56 -27.48 16.67
C SER A 434 9.83 -27.05 15.94
N GLY A 435 10.54 -26.07 16.50
CA GLY A 435 11.78 -25.55 15.94
C GLY A 435 12.05 -24.09 16.31
N MET A 436 13.20 -23.56 15.89
CA MET A 436 13.56 -22.16 16.09
C MET A 436 12.96 -21.28 14.98
N ALA A 437 12.16 -20.29 15.36
CA ALA A 437 11.63 -19.29 14.45
C ALA A 437 12.76 -18.35 13.96
N ALA A 438 13.26 -18.60 12.74
CA ALA A 438 14.32 -17.80 12.11
C ALA A 438 14.19 -17.83 10.58
N ARG A 439 14.98 -17.00 9.89
CA ARG A 439 15.09 -17.02 8.43
C ARG A 439 16.06 -18.11 8.00
N HIS A 440 15.55 -19.33 7.90
CA HIS A 440 16.33 -20.48 7.42
C HIS A 440 16.45 -20.46 5.89
N GLU A 441 17.70 -20.41 5.41
CA GLU A 441 18.02 -20.73 4.02
C GLU A 441 17.70 -22.21 3.74
N ALA A 442 17.45 -22.54 2.47
CA ALA A 442 17.15 -23.92 2.10
C ALA A 442 18.47 -24.69 1.96
N ASN A 443 18.77 -25.58 2.91
CA ASN A 443 19.92 -26.50 2.90
C ASN A 443 19.91 -27.54 1.75
N ASP A 444 19.08 -27.34 0.72
CA ASP A 444 18.91 -28.18 -0.46
C ASP A 444 19.47 -27.43 -1.68
N ASP A 445 20.77 -27.59 -1.89
CA ASP A 445 21.53 -26.99 -2.98
C ASP A 445 21.38 -27.75 -4.32
N ASP A 446 20.64 -28.87 -4.35
CA ASP A 446 20.44 -29.61 -5.60
C ASP A 446 19.44 -28.89 -6.52
N ASN A 447 20.04 -28.06 -7.38
CA ASN A 447 19.37 -27.29 -8.41
C ASN A 447 19.55 -27.92 -9.81
N PHE A 448 20.13 -29.12 -9.93
CA PHE A 448 20.63 -29.65 -11.21
C PHE A 448 20.31 -31.12 -11.51
N SER A 449 20.10 -31.99 -10.52
CA SER A 449 19.83 -33.42 -10.78
C SER A 449 18.48 -33.66 -11.47
N GLN A 450 17.39 -33.06 -10.98
CA GLN A 450 16.08 -33.16 -11.64
C GLN A 450 16.07 -32.49 -13.02
N PRO A 451 16.65 -31.28 -13.21
CA PRO A 451 16.96 -30.71 -14.53
C PRO A 451 17.70 -31.66 -15.48
N ARG A 452 18.72 -32.38 -15.00
CA ARG A 452 19.48 -33.35 -15.80
C ARG A 452 18.60 -34.53 -16.20
N VAL A 453 17.78 -35.05 -15.29
CA VAL A 453 16.80 -36.11 -15.60
C VAL A 453 15.80 -35.63 -16.65
N PHE A 454 15.29 -34.41 -16.55
CA PHE A 454 14.41 -33.83 -17.57
C PHE A 454 15.08 -33.78 -18.95
N TYR A 455 16.29 -33.22 -19.03
CA TYR A 455 17.05 -33.10 -20.29
C TYR A 455 17.42 -34.46 -20.91
N GLN A 456 17.93 -35.39 -20.09
CA GLN A 456 18.48 -36.67 -20.57
C GLN A 456 17.44 -37.79 -20.73
N LYS A 457 16.33 -37.76 -19.98
CA LYS A 457 15.37 -38.89 -19.88
C LYS A 457 13.92 -38.54 -20.22
N VAL A 458 13.52 -37.27 -20.16
CA VAL A 458 12.14 -36.85 -20.46
C VAL A 458 12.02 -36.24 -21.86
N LEU A 459 13.05 -35.53 -22.33
CA LEU A 459 13.13 -35.07 -23.72
C LEU A 459 13.70 -36.15 -24.64
N ASP A 460 13.22 -36.19 -25.87
CA ASP A 460 13.84 -36.88 -27.00
C ASP A 460 14.92 -35.99 -27.67
N ASP A 461 15.59 -36.49 -28.72
CA ASP A 461 16.63 -35.71 -29.40
C ASP A 461 16.08 -34.44 -30.05
N ARG A 462 14.86 -34.49 -30.57
CA ARG A 462 14.17 -33.32 -31.12
C ARG A 462 13.89 -32.28 -30.04
N GLY A 463 13.34 -32.68 -28.90
CA GLY A 463 13.06 -31.82 -27.76
C GLY A 463 14.32 -31.20 -27.17
N ARG A 464 15.44 -31.95 -27.11
CA ARG A 464 16.76 -31.41 -26.73
C ARG A 464 17.25 -30.35 -27.72
N ALA A 465 17.17 -30.64 -29.02
CA ALA A 465 17.60 -29.69 -30.07
C ALA A 465 16.76 -28.41 -30.09
N HIS A 466 15.44 -28.53 -29.96
CA HIS A 466 14.51 -27.40 -29.81
C HIS A 466 14.83 -26.58 -28.56
N LEU A 467 15.02 -27.22 -27.39
CA LEU A 467 15.37 -26.55 -26.14
C LEU A 467 16.65 -25.71 -26.26
N ILE A 468 17.73 -26.29 -26.83
CA ILE A 468 18.99 -25.57 -27.09
C ILE A 468 18.73 -24.38 -28.01
N GLN A 469 17.99 -24.58 -29.11
CA GLN A 469 17.70 -23.51 -30.06
C GLN A 469 16.88 -22.37 -29.42
N ASN A 470 15.83 -22.70 -28.68
CA ASN A 470 14.97 -21.74 -27.99
C ASN A 470 15.72 -20.92 -26.93
N ILE A 471 16.65 -21.55 -26.19
CA ILE A 471 17.51 -20.84 -25.22
C ILE A 471 18.46 -19.90 -25.96
N VAL A 472 19.17 -20.37 -27.00
CA VAL A 472 20.10 -19.53 -27.78
C VAL A 472 19.37 -18.35 -28.41
N GLU A 473 18.21 -18.57 -29.03
CA GLU A 473 17.42 -17.53 -29.69
C GLU A 473 16.97 -16.41 -28.76
N HIS A 474 16.73 -16.71 -27.48
CA HIS A 474 16.35 -15.69 -26.48
C HIS A 474 17.56 -15.09 -25.75
N LEU A 475 18.56 -15.90 -25.38
CA LEU A 475 19.74 -15.47 -24.64
C LEU A 475 20.68 -14.60 -25.50
N GLN A 476 20.77 -14.83 -26.81
CA GLN A 476 21.52 -13.96 -27.72
C GLN A 476 20.96 -12.53 -27.85
N GLN A 477 19.75 -12.28 -27.33
CA GLN A 477 19.14 -10.94 -27.30
C GLN A 477 19.59 -10.11 -26.10
N CYS A 478 20.31 -10.71 -25.14
CA CYS A 478 21.00 -9.96 -24.09
C CYS A 478 22.13 -9.12 -24.68
N THR A 479 22.19 -7.86 -24.27
CA THR A 479 23.25 -6.91 -24.67
C THR A 479 24.50 -7.05 -23.79
N ASP A 480 24.34 -7.55 -22.57
CA ASP A 480 25.44 -7.83 -21.64
C ASP A 480 25.97 -9.26 -21.83
N LYS A 481 27.25 -9.37 -22.20
CA LYS A 481 27.95 -10.64 -22.44
C LYS A 481 28.30 -11.40 -21.16
N ASP A 482 28.38 -10.71 -20.02
CA ASP A 482 28.65 -11.35 -18.74
C ASP A 482 27.37 -12.06 -18.25
N ILE A 483 26.18 -11.51 -18.49
CA ILE A 483 24.91 -12.21 -18.26
C ILE A 483 24.86 -13.50 -19.07
N ILE A 484 25.18 -13.44 -20.38
CA ILE A 484 25.22 -14.63 -21.25
C ILE A 484 26.19 -15.68 -20.70
N SER A 485 27.40 -15.25 -20.33
CA SER A 485 28.44 -16.14 -19.81
C SER A 485 28.04 -16.79 -18.48
N ARG A 486 27.43 -16.03 -17.56
CA ARG A 486 26.90 -16.57 -16.28
C ARG A 486 25.74 -17.54 -16.51
N ALA A 487 24.78 -17.21 -17.38
CA ALA A 487 23.63 -18.07 -17.68
C ALA A 487 24.08 -19.41 -18.31
N VAL A 488 25.01 -19.38 -19.26
CA VAL A 488 25.58 -20.60 -19.86
C VAL A 488 26.37 -21.42 -18.81
N ALA A 489 27.10 -20.75 -17.91
CA ALA A 489 27.82 -21.44 -16.82
C ALA A 489 26.86 -22.14 -15.84
N VAL A 490 25.70 -21.55 -15.50
CA VAL A 490 24.66 -22.20 -14.69
C VAL A 490 24.09 -23.41 -15.44
N LEU A 491 23.70 -23.25 -16.71
CA LEU A 491 23.12 -24.32 -17.54
C LEU A 491 24.09 -25.49 -17.78
N ALA A 492 25.40 -25.23 -17.84
CA ALA A 492 26.42 -26.27 -17.99
C ALA A 492 26.53 -27.23 -16.79
N ASN A 493 25.96 -26.90 -15.63
CA ASN A 493 25.86 -27.85 -14.50
C ASN A 493 24.75 -28.91 -14.74
N VAL A 494 23.79 -28.64 -15.63
CA VAL A 494 22.73 -29.60 -15.98
C VAL A 494 23.33 -30.77 -16.75
N ASP A 495 24.06 -30.50 -17.83
CA ASP A 495 24.72 -31.52 -18.64
C ASP A 495 25.92 -30.92 -19.40
N ASP A 496 26.99 -31.69 -19.51
CA ASP A 496 28.25 -31.25 -20.12
C ASP A 496 28.14 -30.95 -21.61
N ASP A 497 27.37 -31.74 -22.36
CA ASP A 497 27.20 -31.55 -23.78
C ASP A 497 26.23 -30.43 -24.09
N PHE A 498 25.14 -30.37 -23.32
CA PHE A 498 24.22 -29.23 -23.32
C PHE A 498 24.96 -27.90 -23.10
N GLY A 499 25.80 -27.82 -22.07
CA GLY A 499 26.63 -26.65 -21.78
C GLY A 499 27.58 -26.29 -22.93
N ARG A 500 28.26 -27.29 -23.52
CA ARG A 500 29.14 -27.08 -24.69
C ARG A 500 28.36 -26.54 -25.89
N GLN A 501 27.22 -27.13 -26.23
CA GLN A 501 26.42 -26.70 -27.38
C GLN A 501 25.93 -25.26 -27.24
N LEU A 502 25.47 -24.87 -26.05
CA LEU A 502 25.09 -23.49 -25.74
C LEU A 502 26.29 -22.54 -25.88
N ALA A 503 27.42 -22.88 -25.26
CA ALA A 503 28.64 -22.08 -25.30
C ALA A 503 29.16 -21.85 -26.72
N THR A 504 29.19 -22.90 -27.55
CA THR A 504 29.59 -22.82 -28.96
C THR A 504 28.64 -21.93 -29.78
N ARG A 505 27.31 -22.09 -29.63
CA ARG A 505 26.34 -21.29 -30.41
C ARG A 505 26.28 -19.82 -29.99
N LEU A 506 26.58 -19.51 -28.73
CA LEU A 506 26.60 -18.14 -28.19
C LEU A 506 28.01 -17.50 -28.22
N ASN A 507 29.02 -18.23 -28.71
CA ASN A 507 30.43 -17.79 -28.76
C ASN A 507 30.97 -17.30 -27.39
N VAL A 508 30.70 -18.06 -26.33
CA VAL A 508 31.21 -17.82 -24.98
C VAL A 508 32.09 -18.98 -24.50
N ASN A 509 33.12 -18.66 -23.72
CA ASN A 509 33.98 -19.68 -23.13
C ASN A 509 33.33 -20.26 -21.87
N LEU A 510 33.22 -21.59 -21.78
CA LEU A 510 32.89 -22.24 -20.51
C LEU A 510 34.04 -22.03 -19.51
N PRO A 511 33.76 -21.71 -18.24
CA PRO A 511 34.78 -21.72 -17.20
C PRO A 511 35.39 -23.13 -17.09
N LYS A 512 36.71 -23.22 -16.92
CA LYS A 512 37.40 -24.50 -16.70
C LYS A 512 36.78 -25.18 -15.48
N LYS A 513 36.27 -26.42 -15.66
CA LYS A 513 35.62 -27.20 -14.60
C LYS A 513 36.50 -27.31 -13.35
N HIS A 514 36.10 -26.67 -12.26
CA HIS A 514 36.46 -27.14 -10.93
C HIS A 514 35.61 -28.37 -10.62
N ARG A 515 36.20 -29.55 -10.81
CA ARG A 515 35.58 -30.86 -10.60
C ARG A 515 35.55 -31.20 -9.10
N SER A 516 34.82 -30.41 -8.30
CA SER A 516 34.83 -30.49 -6.84
C SER A 516 33.57 -29.93 -6.16
N LEU A 517 32.38 -30.41 -6.56
CA LEU A 517 31.10 -30.17 -5.84
C LEU A 517 30.22 -31.44 -5.76
N LEU A 518 30.82 -32.62 -5.95
CA LEU A 518 30.19 -33.90 -5.65
C LEU A 518 31.21 -34.71 -4.82
N THR A 519 30.73 -35.24 -3.68
CA THR A 519 31.46 -36.02 -2.66
C THR A 519 32.65 -35.34 -1.96
N ALA A 520 32.42 -34.76 -0.77
CA ALA A 520 33.22 -34.99 0.46
C ALA A 520 32.59 -34.25 1.67
N ASN A 521 32.56 -34.92 2.83
CA ASN A 521 32.18 -34.32 4.11
C ASN A 521 33.32 -33.47 4.69
N GLY A 522 32.96 -32.38 5.37
CA GLY A 522 33.65 -31.89 6.56
C GLY A 522 34.98 -31.13 6.37
N GLY A 523 35.13 -30.06 7.16
CA GLY A 523 36.40 -29.35 7.34
C GLY A 523 36.58 -28.12 6.46
N ALA A 524 36.86 -26.99 7.10
CA ALA A 524 37.22 -25.75 6.42
C ALA A 524 38.64 -25.79 5.83
N ASN A 525 38.92 -24.82 4.95
CA ASN A 525 40.24 -24.45 4.41
C ASN A 525 40.90 -25.42 3.41
N SER A 526 40.84 -25.04 2.13
CA SER A 526 42.08 -24.74 1.38
C SER A 526 41.80 -23.81 0.19
N LEU A 527 42.82 -23.05 -0.19
CA LEU A 527 42.79 -22.07 -1.28
C LEU A 527 43.57 -22.59 -2.48
N ILE A 528 43.09 -22.30 -3.69
CA ILE A 528 43.97 -22.16 -4.85
C ILE A 528 43.60 -20.84 -5.54
N GLU A 529 44.58 -19.92 -5.64
CA GLU A 529 44.43 -18.60 -6.24
C GLU A 529 44.53 -18.67 -7.77
N CYS A 530 43.83 -17.76 -8.47
CA CYS A 530 44.33 -17.25 -9.75
C CYS A 530 44.08 -15.73 -9.86
N THR A 531 45.08 -14.98 -9.42
CA THR A 531 45.49 -13.64 -9.90
C THR A 531 44.41 -12.56 -10.16
N SER A 532 44.12 -11.76 -9.13
CA SER A 532 44.30 -10.30 -9.27
C SER A 532 44.77 -9.66 -7.95
N THR A 533 45.78 -8.79 -8.04
CA THR A 533 46.64 -8.37 -6.91
C THR A 533 46.00 -7.48 -5.82
N PRO A 534 44.85 -6.81 -6.00
CA PRO A 534 44.20 -6.05 -4.91
C PRO A 534 43.60 -6.92 -3.79
N HIS A 535 43.44 -8.23 -4.00
CA HIS A 535 42.69 -9.09 -3.09
C HIS A 535 43.47 -9.59 -1.86
N LYS A 536 44.81 -9.51 -1.84
CA LYS A 536 45.61 -10.19 -0.80
C LYS A 536 45.67 -9.43 0.53
N ARG A 537 46.03 -8.14 0.59
CA ARG A 537 45.97 -7.40 1.87
C ARG A 537 44.56 -6.85 2.19
N ARG A 538 43.58 -6.91 1.26
CA ARG A 538 42.13 -6.84 1.59
C ARG A 538 41.71 -7.95 2.57
N ARG A 539 42.39 -9.09 2.53
CA ARG A 539 42.06 -10.26 3.37
C ARG A 539 42.62 -10.15 4.77
N GLN A 540 43.83 -9.60 4.94
CA GLN A 540 44.43 -9.35 6.25
C GLN A 540 43.61 -8.32 7.07
N THR A 541 42.92 -7.37 6.41
CA THR A 541 41.93 -6.47 7.04
C THR A 541 40.72 -7.20 7.56
N ASN A 542 40.14 -8.06 6.72
CA ASN A 542 38.97 -8.84 7.08
C ASN A 542 39.25 -9.76 8.28
N GLN A 543 40.49 -10.26 8.41
CA GLN A 543 40.92 -11.07 9.56
C GLN A 543 41.08 -10.25 10.86
N ALA A 544 41.49 -8.97 10.78
CA ALA A 544 41.48 -8.07 11.94
C ALA A 544 40.06 -7.70 12.39
N LEU A 545 39.15 -7.48 11.43
CA LEU A 545 37.71 -7.31 11.68
C LEU A 545 37.07 -8.57 12.29
N GLU A 546 37.48 -9.77 11.87
CA GLU A 546 37.05 -11.03 12.48
C GLU A 546 37.57 -11.21 13.92
N ALA A 547 38.81 -10.81 14.21
CA ALA A 547 39.38 -10.90 15.56
C ALA A 547 38.65 -9.97 16.57
N LEU A 548 38.33 -8.74 16.17
CA LEU A 548 37.47 -7.84 16.95
C LEU A 548 36.05 -8.41 17.11
N GLY A 549 35.50 -9.06 16.08
CA GLY A 549 34.22 -9.77 16.13
C GLY A 549 34.22 -11.04 17.01
N GLN A 550 35.38 -11.51 17.48
CA GLN A 550 35.49 -12.61 18.45
C GLN A 550 35.53 -12.11 19.90
N LEU A 551 36.07 -10.91 20.16
CA LEU A 551 35.97 -10.22 21.45
C LEU A 551 34.50 -9.94 21.87
N ILE A 552 33.59 -9.86 20.91
CA ILE A 552 32.14 -9.71 21.11
C ILE A 552 31.47 -11.03 21.57
N LYS A 553 32.16 -12.18 21.54
CA LYS A 553 31.57 -13.53 21.67
C LYS A 553 32.04 -14.36 22.87
N ASP A 554 32.86 -13.81 23.77
CA ASP A 554 33.30 -14.55 24.97
C ASP A 554 32.20 -14.53 26.06
N PRO A 555 31.62 -15.68 26.47
CA PRO A 555 30.53 -15.71 27.45
C PRO A 555 30.96 -15.52 28.91
N SER A 556 32.25 -15.32 29.22
CA SER A 556 32.73 -15.17 30.61
C SER A 556 32.64 -13.75 31.19
N ILE A 557 31.97 -12.82 30.49
CA ILE A 557 31.97 -11.38 30.77
C ILE A 557 30.55 -10.91 31.14
N ASP A 558 30.14 -11.20 32.37
CA ASP A 558 28.74 -11.12 32.84
C ASP A 558 28.41 -9.85 33.67
N ASN A 559 29.12 -8.72 33.42
CA ASN A 559 28.90 -7.45 34.12
C ASN A 559 28.43 -6.33 33.18
N VAL A 560 27.48 -5.52 33.66
CA VAL A 560 26.54 -4.66 32.90
C VAL A 560 27.18 -3.51 32.07
N GLU A 561 28.49 -3.29 32.15
CA GLU A 561 29.16 -2.12 31.56
C GLU A 561 29.78 -2.32 30.16
N ASN A 562 29.95 -3.55 29.66
CA ASN A 562 30.48 -3.79 28.30
C ASN A 562 29.40 -3.63 27.21
N LYS A 563 28.76 -2.45 27.18
CA LYS A 563 27.93 -1.97 26.07
C LYS A 563 28.81 -1.70 24.85
N LEU A 564 28.43 -2.20 23.67
CA LEU A 564 28.84 -1.55 22.40
C LEU A 564 28.30 -0.12 22.46
N ASN A 565 29.20 0.86 22.38
CA ASN A 565 28.88 2.25 22.57
C ASN A 565 28.87 2.99 21.22
N LYS A 566 28.67 4.32 21.23
CA LYS A 566 28.51 5.09 20.00
C LYS A 566 29.81 5.13 19.17
N ASN A 567 30.94 4.77 19.77
CA ASN A 567 32.19 4.46 19.07
C ASN A 567 32.05 3.35 18.04
N ASP A 568 31.33 2.27 18.32
CA ASP A 568 31.18 1.18 17.35
C ASP A 568 30.41 1.64 16.11
N ILE A 569 29.45 2.56 16.33
CA ILE A 569 28.64 3.19 15.28
C ILE A 569 29.47 4.14 14.41
N LEU A 570 30.38 4.94 14.98
CA LEU A 570 31.14 5.94 14.22
C LEU A 570 32.53 5.44 13.75
N SER A 571 33.11 4.41 14.38
CA SER A 571 34.21 3.62 13.83
C SER A 571 33.79 2.88 12.54
N LEU A 572 32.58 2.32 12.51
CA LEU A 572 31.95 1.85 11.27
C LEU A 572 31.76 2.97 10.23
N THR A 573 31.46 4.18 10.68
CA THR A 573 31.23 5.35 9.80
C THR A 573 32.52 5.81 9.13
N LEU A 574 33.66 5.84 9.84
CA LEU A 574 34.91 6.39 9.30
C LEU A 574 35.78 5.38 8.55
N ALA A 575 35.78 4.09 8.95
CA ALA A 575 36.39 3.01 8.16
C ALA A 575 35.80 2.92 6.74
N ARG A 576 34.57 3.43 6.55
CA ARG A 576 33.86 3.43 5.27
C ARG A 576 34.09 4.69 4.44
N LEU A 577 34.26 5.86 5.07
CA LEU A 577 34.63 7.10 4.39
C LEU A 577 36.02 6.98 3.71
N LEU A 578 37.00 6.36 4.38
CA LEU A 578 38.36 6.23 3.87
C LEU A 578 38.52 5.15 2.79
N ARG A 579 37.80 4.02 2.86
CA ARG A 579 37.78 3.01 1.78
C ARG A 579 37.37 3.59 0.42
N HIS A 580 36.59 4.67 0.42
CA HIS A 580 35.98 5.23 -0.79
C HIS A 580 36.69 6.46 -1.38
N LYS A 581 37.60 7.12 -0.64
CA LYS A 581 38.48 8.16 -1.20
C LYS A 581 39.62 7.50 -1.98
N TYR A 582 40.33 6.56 -1.35
CA TYR A 582 41.39 5.76 -1.96
C TYR A 582 41.49 4.40 -1.25
N TRP A 583 41.34 3.27 -1.96
CA TRP A 583 42.31 2.16 -1.88
C TRP A 583 42.05 1.02 -2.89
N PRO A 584 42.57 1.16 -4.13
CA PRO A 584 43.21 0.03 -4.78
C PRO A 584 44.41 -0.44 -3.93
N SER A 585 44.25 -1.57 -3.25
CA SER A 585 45.31 -2.31 -2.53
C SER A 585 45.86 -1.71 -1.22
N ASN A 586 45.30 -2.17 -0.09
CA ASN A 586 46.02 -2.76 1.07
C ASN A 586 46.10 -1.97 2.41
N ILE A 587 46.00 -2.69 3.53
CA ILE A 587 45.76 -2.16 4.90
C ILE A 587 46.63 -2.88 5.96
N SER A 588 46.96 -2.18 7.06
CA SER A 588 47.31 -2.78 8.36
C SER A 588 47.07 -1.84 9.56
N ASN A 589 46.27 -2.30 10.53
CA ASN A 589 46.17 -1.93 11.95
C ASN A 589 46.57 -0.50 12.39
N ARG A 590 45.59 0.44 12.43
CA ARG A 590 45.61 1.65 13.29
C ARG A 590 44.18 2.10 13.72
N ASP A 591 43.24 1.16 13.87
CA ASP A 591 41.80 1.44 14.02
C ASP A 591 41.34 1.92 15.41
N VAL A 592 42.23 2.38 16.29
CA VAL A 592 41.97 2.49 17.74
C VAL A 592 41.63 3.90 18.25
N GLU A 593 42.22 4.97 17.72
CA GLU A 593 42.07 6.31 18.35
C GLU A 593 40.73 6.99 18.09
N LEU A 594 40.07 6.72 16.96
CA LEU A 594 38.76 7.33 16.67
C LEU A 594 37.70 6.87 17.67
N ALA A 595 37.83 5.63 18.16
CA ALA A 595 36.99 5.00 19.16
C ALA A 595 37.13 5.59 20.59
N SER A 596 37.69 6.80 20.73
CA SER A 596 37.67 7.57 21.99
C SER A 596 36.79 8.83 21.90
N GLY A 597 36.57 9.35 20.69
CA GLY A 597 35.88 10.62 20.47
C GLY A 597 34.35 10.53 20.49
N ILE A 598 33.81 9.31 20.40
CA ILE A 598 32.39 9.05 20.20
C ILE A 598 31.74 8.46 21.46
N GLU A 599 32.54 7.86 22.35
CA GLU A 599 32.24 7.47 23.74
C GLU A 599 31.55 8.62 24.50
N ASN A 600 32.01 9.84 24.24
CA ASN A 600 31.55 11.08 24.87
C ASN A 600 30.15 11.55 24.43
N PHE A 601 29.46 10.81 23.56
CA PHE A 601 28.02 10.95 23.40
C PHE A 601 27.34 9.94 24.33
N SER A 602 26.86 10.39 25.50
CA SER A 602 26.16 9.52 26.45
C SER A 602 25.02 8.73 25.77
N ILE A 603 24.90 7.46 26.17
CA ILE A 603 23.94 6.45 25.65
C ILE A 603 22.86 6.19 26.71
N GLU A 604 22.78 7.03 27.74
CA GLU A 604 21.79 6.90 28.81
C GLU A 604 20.43 7.51 28.42
N ASP A 605 20.40 8.38 27.40
CA ASP A 605 19.16 8.91 26.81
C ASP A 605 18.93 8.32 25.40
N ASP A 606 17.75 7.74 25.19
CA ASP A 606 17.29 7.24 23.89
C ASP A 606 17.53 8.27 22.76
N LEU A 607 17.98 7.78 21.60
CA LEU A 607 18.32 8.63 20.44
C LEU A 607 17.05 9.18 19.75
N ASN A 608 16.51 10.27 20.30
CA ASN A 608 15.41 11.09 19.77
C ASN A 608 15.78 11.89 18.48
N GLY A 609 16.61 11.32 17.59
CA GLY A 609 17.01 11.95 16.33
C GLY A 609 17.82 11.07 15.38
N PHE A 610 18.45 11.71 14.40
CA PHE A 610 19.33 11.07 13.40
C PHE A 610 20.71 11.76 13.36
N ILE A 611 21.72 11.15 12.75
CA ILE A 611 23.06 11.74 12.54
C ILE A 611 23.16 12.35 11.14
N LEU A 612 23.76 13.53 11.06
CA LEU A 612 24.09 14.27 9.85
C LEU A 612 25.60 14.59 9.83
N VAL A 613 26.25 14.38 8.69
CA VAL A 613 27.65 14.74 8.45
C VAL A 613 27.71 15.75 7.31
N LEU A 614 28.31 16.91 7.60
CA LEU A 614 28.55 18.00 6.66
C LEU A 614 30.05 18.21 6.47
N ASN A 615 30.46 18.79 5.35
CA ASN A 615 31.78 19.41 5.21
C ASN A 615 31.72 20.93 5.53
N THR A 616 32.84 21.64 5.45
CA THR A 616 32.90 23.08 5.77
C THR A 616 32.03 23.93 4.84
N SER A 617 31.84 23.52 3.58
CA SER A 617 30.94 24.18 2.63
C SER A 617 29.46 23.86 2.84
N GLY A 618 29.09 23.08 3.88
CA GLY A 618 27.72 22.68 4.16
C GLY A 618 27.15 21.68 3.14
N ARG A 619 28.00 21.00 2.38
CA ARG A 619 27.61 19.85 1.56
C ARG A 619 27.26 18.68 2.48
N ILE A 620 26.15 18.01 2.21
CA ILE A 620 25.75 16.81 2.97
C ILE A 620 26.59 15.64 2.47
N ILE A 621 27.38 15.06 3.39
CA ILE A 621 28.25 13.91 3.14
C ILE A 621 27.55 12.62 3.55
N LEU A 622 26.89 12.60 4.72
CA LEU A 622 26.17 11.44 5.22
C LEU A 622 24.95 11.87 6.05
N MET A 623 23.89 11.07 5.98
CA MET A 623 22.73 11.03 6.87
C MET A 623 22.55 9.58 7.34
N SER A 624 22.27 9.36 8.61
CA SER A 624 21.92 8.03 9.12
C SER A 624 20.46 7.68 8.80
N ASP A 625 20.16 6.40 8.59
CA ASP A 625 18.85 5.89 8.15
C ASP A 625 17.63 6.39 8.95
N HIS A 626 17.80 6.66 10.26
CA HIS A 626 16.79 7.29 11.12
C HIS A 626 16.22 8.62 10.58
N VAL A 627 16.93 9.30 9.67
CA VAL A 627 16.44 10.49 8.96
C VAL A 627 15.11 10.25 8.24
N GLU A 628 14.84 9.03 7.76
CA GLU A 628 13.57 8.71 7.10
C GLU A 628 12.38 8.81 8.06
N TYR A 629 12.57 8.37 9.30
CA TYR A 629 11.56 8.39 10.35
C TYR A 629 11.26 9.83 10.80
N TYR A 630 12.29 10.58 11.19
CA TYR A 630 12.13 11.95 11.71
C TYR A 630 11.67 12.95 10.64
N LEU A 631 12.22 12.87 9.42
CA LEU A 631 11.81 13.78 8.34
C LEU A 631 10.58 13.29 7.55
N ARG A 632 10.14 12.04 7.71
CA ARG A 632 9.04 11.42 6.94
C ARG A 632 9.27 11.53 5.42
N LYS A 633 10.52 11.33 4.98
CA LYS A 633 10.96 11.36 3.58
C LYS A 633 12.00 10.28 3.34
N ASN A 634 11.94 9.61 2.20
CA ASN A 634 12.92 8.59 1.84
C ASN A 634 14.32 9.18 1.63
N ILE A 635 15.35 8.54 2.18
CA ILE A 635 16.75 8.99 2.23
C ILE A 635 17.36 9.18 0.84
N ARG A 636 16.98 8.35 -0.14
CA ARG A 636 17.42 8.50 -1.53
C ARG A 636 16.80 9.74 -2.19
N SER A 637 15.60 10.15 -1.77
CA SER A 637 15.00 11.42 -2.17
C SER A 637 15.62 12.61 -1.46
N LEU A 638 16.07 12.45 -0.21
CA LEU A 638 16.80 13.48 0.53
C LEU A 638 18.16 13.72 -0.14
N TYR A 639 19.01 12.70 -0.34
CA TYR A 639 20.32 12.87 -1.01
C TYR A 639 20.23 13.46 -2.44
N SER A 640 19.15 13.20 -3.18
CA SER A 640 19.00 13.72 -4.56
C SER A 640 18.55 15.18 -4.64
N GLN A 641 18.00 15.75 -3.56
CA GLN A 641 17.45 17.11 -3.53
C GLN A 641 18.18 18.01 -2.52
N MET A 642 18.75 17.43 -1.47
CA MET A 642 19.47 18.05 -0.37
C MET A 642 20.94 17.65 -0.46
N THR A 643 21.59 18.10 -1.53
CA THR A 643 23.05 17.95 -1.73
C THR A 643 23.85 18.88 -0.80
N SER A 644 23.22 19.94 -0.30
CA SER A 644 23.74 20.83 0.74
C SER A 644 22.64 21.15 1.75
N ILE A 645 23.04 21.39 3.00
CA ILE A 645 22.16 21.85 4.08
C ILE A 645 21.42 23.16 3.71
N TYR A 646 22.04 24.02 2.91
CA TYR A 646 21.44 25.29 2.46
C TYR A 646 20.31 25.10 1.43
N ASN A 647 20.16 23.91 0.84
CA ASN A 647 19.04 23.60 -0.05
C ASN A 647 17.73 23.38 0.74
N CYS A 648 17.83 22.89 1.96
CA CYS A 648 16.69 22.53 2.81
C CYS A 648 16.47 23.45 4.00
N VAL A 649 17.45 24.22 4.46
CA VAL A 649 17.26 25.08 5.63
C VAL A 649 16.80 26.49 5.24
N SER A 650 16.02 27.13 6.12
CA SER A 650 15.57 28.53 5.98
C SER A 650 16.72 29.49 5.69
N LYS A 651 16.48 30.46 4.80
CA LYS A 651 17.45 31.51 4.46
C LYS A 651 17.92 32.30 5.68
N GLU A 652 17.05 32.44 6.67
CA GLU A 652 17.33 33.13 7.95
C GLU A 652 18.39 32.38 8.78
N ASP A 653 18.43 31.05 8.70
CA ASP A 653 19.43 30.23 9.40
C ASP A 653 20.71 30.02 8.58
N HIS A 654 20.78 30.47 7.31
CA HIS A 654 21.96 30.25 6.45
C HIS A 654 23.21 30.92 7.01
N GLU A 655 23.10 32.13 7.57
CA GLU A 655 24.24 32.82 8.18
C GLU A 655 24.66 32.14 9.49
N SER A 656 23.72 31.68 10.31
CA SER A 656 24.03 30.93 11.54
C SER A 656 24.76 29.62 11.24
N ILE A 657 24.31 28.87 10.22
CA ILE A 657 24.98 27.63 9.79
C ILE A 657 26.34 27.92 9.16
N ARG A 658 26.46 28.95 8.30
CA ARG A 658 27.78 29.36 7.76
C ARG A 658 28.74 29.75 8.87
N HIS A 659 28.28 30.53 9.87
CA HIS A 659 29.10 30.98 10.99
C HIS A 659 29.58 29.83 11.89
N VAL A 660 28.77 28.77 12.03
CA VAL A 660 29.22 27.54 12.70
C VAL A 660 30.21 26.76 11.84
N LEU A 661 29.90 26.53 10.56
CA LEU A 661 30.76 25.73 9.69
C LEU A 661 32.09 26.42 9.36
N SER A 662 32.12 27.76 9.31
CA SER A 662 33.35 28.54 9.11
C SER A 662 34.25 28.57 10.34
N LYS A 663 33.74 28.31 11.54
CA LYS A 663 34.56 28.27 12.76
C LYS A 663 35.50 27.09 12.80
N SER A 664 35.09 25.94 12.24
CA SER A 664 35.89 24.70 12.24
C SER A 664 36.50 24.40 13.63
N THR A 665 35.65 24.26 14.65
CA THR A 665 36.08 23.96 16.03
C THR A 665 35.55 22.62 16.52
N ASN A 666 36.33 21.95 17.38
CA ASN A 666 35.93 20.73 18.10
C ASN A 666 34.90 21.00 19.23
N ILE A 667 34.51 22.25 19.46
CA ILE A 667 33.54 22.64 20.49
C ILE A 667 32.14 22.32 19.96
N GLU A 668 31.32 21.63 20.76
CA GLU A 668 29.92 21.35 20.43
C GLU A 668 29.14 22.65 20.12
N GLN A 669 28.60 22.73 18.90
CA GLN A 669 27.75 23.80 18.42
C GLN A 669 26.31 23.28 18.36
N ARG A 670 25.38 24.08 18.87
CA ARG A 670 23.94 23.81 18.81
C ARG A 670 23.26 24.83 17.91
N ILE A 671 22.53 24.35 16.91
CA ILE A 671 21.84 25.17 15.91
C ILE A 671 20.39 24.70 15.86
N ILE A 672 19.45 25.53 16.29
CA ILE A 672 18.04 25.34 15.94
C ILE A 672 17.85 25.93 14.54
N CYS A 673 17.29 25.17 13.61
CA CYS A 673 17.07 25.62 12.24
C CYS A 673 15.82 25.00 11.61
N THR A 674 15.19 25.72 10.70
CA THR A 674 13.93 25.31 10.07
C THR A 674 14.20 24.62 8.73
N TRP A 675 13.86 23.35 8.63
CA TRP A 675 14.03 22.53 7.43
C TRP A 675 12.75 22.54 6.57
N TYR A 676 12.85 23.13 5.39
CA TYR A 676 11.93 22.99 4.27
C TYR A 676 12.12 21.63 3.58
N LEU A 677 11.08 20.79 3.62
CA LEU A 677 11.13 19.45 3.03
C LEU A 677 10.57 19.42 1.59
N PRO A 678 11.23 18.70 0.66
CA PRO A 678 10.83 18.65 -0.75
C PRO A 678 9.52 17.90 -0.98
N ARG A 679 8.77 18.35 -2.00
CA ARG A 679 7.45 17.81 -2.37
C ARG A 679 7.56 16.75 -3.49
N GLY A 680 7.81 15.51 -3.11
CA GLY A 680 7.79 14.35 -4.02
C GLY A 680 9.13 14.03 -4.69
N LYS A 681 9.11 13.18 -5.72
CA LYS A 681 10.30 12.57 -6.36
C LYS A 681 11.07 13.49 -7.33
N ARG A 682 10.62 14.72 -7.58
CA ARG A 682 11.29 15.70 -8.46
C ARG A 682 11.63 16.96 -7.67
N PRO A 683 12.80 17.60 -7.89
CA PRO A 683 13.15 18.86 -7.26
C PRO A 683 12.12 19.94 -7.62
N SER A 684 11.41 20.42 -6.61
CA SER A 684 10.40 21.47 -6.70
C SER A 684 10.82 22.64 -5.82
N ARG A 685 10.69 23.88 -6.33
CA ARG A 685 10.94 25.10 -5.55
C ARG A 685 9.84 25.39 -4.51
N ASN A 686 8.72 24.67 -4.56
CA ASN A 686 7.57 24.88 -3.68
C ASN A 686 7.59 23.86 -2.54
N TYR A 687 8.25 24.23 -1.44
CA TYR A 687 8.23 23.49 -0.17
C TYR A 687 6.88 23.69 0.54
N THR A 688 6.27 22.62 1.05
CA THR A 688 4.96 22.67 1.72
C THR A 688 4.94 22.04 3.12
N GLU A 689 6.10 21.63 3.63
CA GLU A 689 6.24 21.00 4.93
C GLU A 689 7.52 21.51 5.57
N THR A 690 7.42 22.10 6.75
CA THR A 690 8.51 22.63 7.56
C THR A 690 8.68 21.78 8.82
N LYS A 691 9.93 21.53 9.21
CA LYS A 691 10.27 20.94 10.51
C LYS A 691 11.33 21.79 11.20
N THR A 692 11.10 22.16 12.44
CA THR A 692 12.14 22.78 13.27
C THR A 692 13.04 21.69 13.83
N MET A 693 14.33 21.77 13.55
CA MET A 693 15.33 20.76 13.89
C MET A 693 16.37 21.36 14.84
N LEU A 694 16.65 20.68 15.96
CA LEU A 694 17.84 20.95 16.77
C LEU A 694 19.01 20.13 16.20
N MET A 695 20.04 20.81 15.70
CA MET A 695 21.30 20.22 15.26
C MET A 695 22.38 20.47 16.31
N THR A 696 22.88 19.40 16.93
CA THR A 696 23.90 19.42 17.98
C THR A 696 25.12 18.66 17.49
N GLY A 697 26.22 19.34 17.17
CA GLY A 697 27.37 18.73 16.52
C GLY A 697 28.69 19.48 16.68
N ARG A 698 29.79 18.83 16.29
CA ARG A 698 31.15 19.39 16.34
C ARG A 698 31.95 18.98 15.12
N PHE A 699 33.04 19.68 14.83
CA PHE A 699 33.99 19.22 13.83
C PHE A 699 34.81 18.03 14.32
N PHE A 700 35.32 17.26 13.36
CA PHE A 700 36.26 16.16 13.52
C PHE A 700 37.37 16.35 12.49
N PHE A 701 38.61 16.24 12.95
CA PHE A 701 39.84 16.46 12.17
C PHE A 701 40.61 15.15 12.01
N THR A 702 41.27 14.96 10.87
CA THR A 702 42.14 13.81 10.61
C THR A 702 43.58 14.16 10.96
N ASN A 703 44.16 13.46 11.94
CA ASN A 703 45.47 13.78 12.53
C ASN A 703 46.68 13.23 11.73
N ASP A 704 46.68 13.35 10.40
CA ASP A 704 47.88 13.07 9.60
C ASP A 704 48.69 14.36 9.39
N GLU A 705 49.77 14.51 10.15
CA GLU A 705 50.68 15.67 10.09
C GLU A 705 51.35 15.85 8.72
N GLU A 706 51.52 14.76 7.95
CA GLU A 706 52.20 14.74 6.65
C GLU A 706 51.28 15.10 5.45
N ASP A 707 49.95 15.11 5.61
CA ASP A 707 48.99 15.24 4.48
C ASP A 707 47.94 16.35 4.71
N LYS A 708 48.34 17.40 5.46
CA LYS A 708 47.50 18.54 5.87
C LYS A 708 46.85 19.32 4.70
N GLU A 709 47.35 19.20 3.47
CA GLU A 709 46.78 19.88 2.30
C GLU A 709 45.61 19.12 1.64
N GLN A 710 45.35 17.84 1.97
CA GLN A 710 44.38 17.01 1.22
C GLN A 710 43.06 16.65 1.94
N HIS A 711 42.90 16.97 3.23
CA HIS A 711 41.77 16.46 4.03
C HIS A 711 40.93 17.57 4.71
N GLU A 712 39.72 17.79 4.20
CA GLU A 712 38.74 18.75 4.72
C GLU A 712 38.09 18.23 6.03
N PRO A 713 37.96 19.05 7.10
CA PRO A 713 37.34 18.62 8.34
C PRO A 713 35.81 18.47 8.21
N LEU A 714 35.25 17.49 8.94
CA LEU A 714 33.84 17.13 8.84
C LEU A 714 33.07 17.53 10.11
N PHE A 715 31.93 18.18 9.95
CA PHE A 715 31.01 18.51 11.03
C PHE A 715 29.99 17.39 11.19
N ILE A 716 29.99 16.72 12.35
CA ILE A 716 29.06 15.62 12.66
C ILE A 716 28.08 16.10 13.73
N ALA A 717 26.79 16.03 13.42
CA ALA A 717 25.69 16.48 14.28
C ALA A 717 24.63 15.40 14.52
N ARG A 718 24.08 15.38 15.74
CA ARG A 718 22.78 14.78 16.09
C ARG A 718 21.70 15.78 15.69
N CYS A 719 20.66 15.35 14.99
CA CYS A 719 19.58 16.16 14.45
C CYS A 719 18.25 15.63 14.97
N GLU A 720 17.56 16.42 15.78
CA GLU A 720 16.34 16.02 16.49
C GLU A 720 15.18 16.90 16.03
N GLN A 721 14.03 16.28 15.74
CA GLN A 721 12.84 17.08 15.40
C GLN A 721 12.23 17.59 16.70
N ILE A 722 12.08 18.92 16.81
CA ILE A 722 11.25 19.51 17.85
C ILE A 722 9.79 19.14 17.51
N LEU A 723 9.12 18.40 18.41
CA LEU A 723 7.80 17.82 18.17
C LEU A 723 6.74 18.91 17.96
N SER A 724 5.88 18.73 16.96
CA SER A 724 4.79 19.67 16.64
C SER A 724 3.41 19.05 16.85
N SER A 725 3.17 18.43 18.02
CA SER A 725 1.84 18.04 18.53
C SER A 725 1.95 17.59 19.99
N ALA A 726 1.05 18.09 20.86
CA ALA A 726 1.18 18.09 22.32
C ALA A 726 1.07 16.72 23.03
N PRO A 727 1.71 16.56 24.19
CA PRO A 727 1.19 15.80 25.34
C PRO A 727 0.33 16.70 26.24
N ASN A 728 -0.75 16.17 26.82
CA ASN A 728 -1.57 16.88 27.81
C ASN A 728 -0.91 16.83 29.20
N ILE A 729 -0.54 17.98 29.77
CA ILE A 729 -0.17 18.08 31.19
C ILE A 729 -1.44 18.13 32.06
N PRO A 730 -1.55 17.34 33.15
CA PRO A 730 -2.67 17.43 34.08
C PRO A 730 -2.73 18.79 34.78
N THR A 731 -3.82 19.55 34.59
CA THR A 731 -3.97 20.97 35.00
C THR A 731 -4.08 21.24 36.51
N ASN A 732 -3.81 20.25 37.36
CA ASN A 732 -4.08 20.26 38.81
C ASN A 732 -2.88 20.60 39.73
N SER A 733 -1.69 20.87 39.21
CA SER A 733 -0.46 21.06 40.02
C SER A 733 0.07 22.50 40.15
N ILE A 734 -0.55 23.49 39.49
CA ILE A 734 -0.06 24.89 39.52
C ILE A 734 -1.04 25.78 40.31
N GLY A 735 -0.63 26.16 41.52
CA GLY A 735 -1.39 27.03 42.44
C GLY A 735 -1.13 28.53 42.24
N SER A 736 -2.08 29.36 42.68
CA SER A 736 -2.14 30.83 42.50
C SER A 736 -2.33 31.32 41.05
N PRO A 737 -3.23 32.29 40.78
CA PRO A 737 -3.41 32.86 39.44
C PRO A 737 -2.13 33.42 38.82
N SER A 738 -1.23 33.98 39.65
CA SER A 738 0.03 34.59 39.22
C SER A 738 1.07 33.59 38.70
N ALA A 739 0.90 32.29 38.96
CA ALA A 739 1.81 31.26 38.47
C ALA A 739 1.46 30.76 37.06
N LYS A 740 0.33 31.20 36.48
CA LYS A 740 -0.17 30.77 35.17
C LYS A 740 -0.09 31.85 34.08
N THR A 741 0.59 32.97 34.34
CA THR A 741 0.66 34.13 33.45
C THR A 741 2.10 34.57 33.18
N LEU A 742 2.53 34.49 31.93
CA LEU A 742 3.85 34.92 31.48
C LEU A 742 3.81 36.32 30.88
N ARG A 743 4.87 37.11 31.06
CA ARG A 743 5.08 38.38 30.38
C ARG A 743 6.40 38.33 29.63
N PHE A 744 6.34 38.69 28.35
CA PHE A 744 7.51 38.97 27.52
C PHE A 744 7.47 40.45 27.11
N VAL A 745 8.64 41.06 26.99
CA VAL A 745 8.83 42.36 26.37
C VAL A 745 9.73 42.15 25.17
N LEU A 746 9.21 42.44 23.98
CA LEU A 746 9.89 42.20 22.71
C LEU A 746 10.35 43.52 22.09
N ASN A 747 11.44 43.50 21.34
CA ASN A 747 11.78 44.60 20.43
C ASN A 747 10.87 44.61 19.19
N ASP A 748 11.09 45.59 18.31
CA ASP A 748 10.40 45.78 17.04
C ASP A 748 10.63 44.64 16.03
N GLN A 749 11.60 43.74 16.28
CA GLN A 749 11.93 42.56 15.47
C GLN A 749 11.49 41.24 16.14
N LEU A 750 10.65 41.28 17.18
CA LEU A 750 10.17 40.13 17.95
C LEU A 750 11.27 39.34 18.71
N TYR A 751 12.43 39.95 18.98
CA TYR A 751 13.41 39.39 19.91
C TYR A 751 13.01 39.71 21.35
N ILE A 752 13.26 38.75 22.25
CA ILE A 752 12.91 38.84 23.66
C ILE A 752 13.97 39.69 24.38
N ASN A 753 13.55 40.84 24.90
CA ASN A 753 14.41 41.72 25.70
C ASN A 753 14.27 41.41 27.20
N GLU A 754 13.05 41.18 27.68
CA GLU A 754 12.75 40.97 29.10
C GLU A 754 11.65 39.90 29.26
N ILE A 755 11.71 39.12 30.35
CA ILE A 755 10.71 38.10 30.70
C ILE A 755 10.29 38.22 32.18
N SER A 756 9.11 37.72 32.54
CA SER A 756 8.71 37.56 33.94
C SER A 756 9.40 36.37 34.61
N SER A 757 9.59 36.43 35.93
CA SER A 757 10.32 35.43 36.72
C SER A 757 9.71 34.02 36.69
N ASN A 758 8.41 33.91 36.43
CA ASN A 758 7.70 32.64 36.29
C ASN A 758 7.82 32.00 34.89
N THR A 759 8.39 32.71 33.90
CA THR A 759 8.63 32.18 32.55
C THR A 759 9.60 31.00 32.58
N GLU A 760 10.63 31.07 33.43
CA GLU A 760 11.58 29.96 33.57
C GLU A 760 10.92 28.70 34.14
N THR A 761 10.03 28.87 35.12
CA THR A 761 9.33 27.75 35.76
C THR A 761 8.27 27.12 34.84
N LEU A 762 7.58 27.92 34.02
CA LEU A 762 6.48 27.44 33.20
C LEU A 762 6.92 26.88 31.83
N LEU A 763 8.03 27.39 31.27
CA LEU A 763 8.57 26.91 30.00
C LEU A 763 9.87 26.08 30.15
N GLY A 764 10.49 26.02 31.33
CA GLY A 764 11.72 25.25 31.59
C GLY A 764 13.02 25.89 31.08
N TYR A 765 12.96 26.97 30.30
CA TYR A 765 14.15 27.71 29.83
C TYR A 765 14.65 28.71 30.87
N LYS A 766 15.97 28.88 30.99
CA LYS A 766 16.56 29.98 31.76
C LYS A 766 16.43 31.30 30.99
N ALA A 767 16.42 32.42 31.69
CA ALA A 767 16.38 33.76 31.07
C ALA A 767 17.53 33.99 30.09
N THR A 768 18.72 33.45 30.39
CA THR A 768 19.90 33.46 29.51
C THR A 768 19.74 32.66 28.21
N GLU A 769 18.73 31.79 28.13
CA GLU A 769 18.40 30.98 26.93
C GLU A 769 17.24 31.59 26.13
N LEU A 770 16.49 32.54 26.71
CA LEU A 770 15.36 33.23 26.08
C LEU A 770 15.70 34.65 25.61
N ILE A 771 16.49 35.40 26.39
CA ILE A 771 16.87 36.78 26.06
C ILE A 771 17.75 36.82 24.80
N ASP A 772 17.56 37.86 24.00
CA ASP A 772 18.17 38.05 22.68
C ASP A 772 17.86 36.93 21.66
N GLN A 773 16.82 36.12 21.91
CA GLN A 773 16.26 35.16 20.96
C GLN A 773 14.95 35.70 20.36
N SER A 774 14.68 35.39 19.09
CA SER A 774 13.36 35.66 18.50
C SER A 774 12.30 34.76 19.14
N ILE A 775 11.18 35.33 19.59
CA ILE A 775 10.07 34.56 20.18
C ILE A 775 9.48 33.53 19.20
N ASN A 776 9.63 33.76 17.89
CA ASN A 776 9.22 32.85 16.83
C ASN A 776 9.92 31.47 16.94
N ARG A 777 11.06 31.37 17.64
CA ARG A 777 11.75 30.09 17.92
C ARG A 777 10.98 29.20 18.90
N PHE A 778 10.12 29.78 19.73
CA PHE A 778 9.38 29.09 20.78
C PHE A 778 7.88 28.97 20.48
N LEU A 779 7.38 29.60 19.41
CA LEU A 779 5.98 29.56 18.99
C LEU A 779 5.70 28.38 18.03
N ALA A 780 4.47 27.86 18.07
CA ALA A 780 3.98 26.98 17.01
C ALA A 780 4.01 27.69 15.64
N ALA A 781 4.44 26.98 14.59
CA ALA A 781 4.69 27.57 13.28
C ALA A 781 3.43 28.21 12.65
N GLU A 782 2.25 27.61 12.86
CA GLU A 782 0.97 28.19 12.45
C GLU A 782 0.64 29.54 13.13
N HIS A 783 1.26 29.85 14.27
CA HIS A 783 0.99 31.04 15.08
C HIS A 783 1.97 32.19 14.88
N ILE A 784 3.11 31.96 14.21
CA ILE A 784 4.11 33.00 13.90
C ILE A 784 3.49 34.16 13.09
N ASN A 785 2.73 33.83 12.05
CA ASN A 785 2.05 34.83 11.21
C ASN A 785 1.00 35.65 12.00
N ILE A 786 0.39 35.06 13.02
CA ILE A 786 -0.59 35.73 13.89
C ILE A 786 0.10 36.80 14.73
N LEU A 787 1.24 36.47 15.36
CA LEU A 787 2.00 37.42 16.17
C LEU A 787 2.66 38.52 15.30
N GLU A 788 3.18 38.18 14.11
CA GLU A 788 3.69 39.16 13.15
C GLU A 788 2.59 40.14 12.68
N GLN A 789 1.37 39.66 12.43
CA GLN A 789 0.26 40.54 12.09
C GLN A 789 -0.16 41.41 13.28
N ALA A 790 -0.20 40.86 14.50
CA ALA A 790 -0.45 41.64 15.71
C ALA A 790 0.60 42.75 15.91
N ARG A 791 1.89 42.44 15.72
CA ARG A 791 2.98 43.43 15.74
C ARG A 791 2.74 44.54 14.72
N LYS A 792 2.47 44.22 13.45
CA LYS A 792 2.21 45.21 12.39
C LYS A 792 1.03 46.12 12.75
N ASN A 793 -0.07 45.54 13.22
CA ASN A 793 -1.28 46.27 13.60
C ASN A 793 -1.03 47.23 14.79
N CYS A 794 -0.24 46.80 15.78
CA CYS A 794 0.20 47.65 16.88
C CYS A 794 1.13 48.78 16.42
N MET A 795 2.16 48.47 15.62
CA MET A 795 3.15 49.45 15.12
C MET A 795 2.53 50.49 14.17
N LEU A 796 1.49 50.14 13.42
CA LEU A 796 0.71 51.07 12.58
C LEU A 796 -0.24 51.98 13.39
N GLY A 797 -0.27 51.85 14.72
CA GLY A 797 -1.15 52.64 15.59
C GLY A 797 -2.64 52.38 15.40
N GLN A 798 -3.01 51.27 14.75
CA GLN A 798 -4.41 50.99 14.39
C GLN A 798 -5.21 50.43 15.56
N HIS A 799 -4.59 49.63 16.43
CA HIS A 799 -5.22 49.08 17.65
C HIS A 799 -4.22 48.99 18.81
N SER A 800 -4.64 49.39 20.02
CA SER A 800 -3.77 49.51 21.20
C SER A 800 -3.45 48.17 21.89
N ALA A 801 -4.35 47.19 21.82
CA ALA A 801 -4.10 45.84 22.32
C ALA A 801 -4.90 44.76 21.56
N MET A 802 -4.21 43.75 21.03
CA MET A 802 -4.80 42.60 20.32
C MET A 802 -4.75 41.32 21.16
N MET A 803 -5.83 40.56 21.16
CA MET A 803 -5.94 39.27 21.84
C MET A 803 -5.86 38.12 20.83
N ASN A 804 -5.02 37.12 21.09
CA ASN A 804 -4.85 35.94 20.24
C ASN A 804 -4.71 34.69 21.12
N VAL A 805 -5.04 33.51 20.61
CA VAL A 805 -4.62 32.24 21.22
C VAL A 805 -3.36 31.78 20.50
N LEU A 806 -2.29 31.52 21.25
CA LEU A 806 -0.98 31.13 20.71
C LEU A 806 -0.42 29.99 21.56
N ASP A 807 0.28 29.06 20.91
CA ASP A 807 0.94 27.95 21.58
C ASP A 807 2.45 28.17 21.61
N LEU A 808 3.02 27.98 22.80
CA LEU A 808 4.45 28.03 23.06
C LEU A 808 4.97 26.64 23.42
N PHE A 809 6.19 26.32 23.00
CA PHE A 809 6.87 25.09 23.40
C PHE A 809 7.68 25.28 24.69
N THR A 810 7.69 24.26 25.54
CA THR A 810 8.61 24.16 26.68
C THR A 810 9.98 23.65 26.23
N ARG A 811 10.97 23.71 27.13
CA ARG A 811 12.32 23.13 26.97
C ARG A 811 12.27 21.67 26.56
N ASP A 812 11.33 20.92 27.12
CA ASP A 812 11.21 19.47 26.95
C ASP A 812 10.32 19.11 25.74
N GLY A 813 9.82 20.11 25.00
CA GLY A 813 9.05 19.94 23.75
C GLY A 813 7.54 19.87 23.93
N ASP A 814 7.01 20.06 25.14
CA ASP A 814 5.57 20.13 25.38
C ASP A 814 4.97 21.40 24.77
N ARG A 815 3.76 21.29 24.23
CA ARG A 815 3.02 22.43 23.63
C ARG A 815 1.99 22.95 24.63
N LEU A 816 2.20 24.17 25.12
CA LEU A 816 1.33 24.84 26.07
C LEU A 816 0.52 25.95 25.38
N THR A 817 -0.79 25.95 25.62
CA THR A 817 -1.72 26.91 25.00
C THR A 817 -1.97 28.12 25.89
N PHE A 818 -1.81 29.30 25.31
CA PHE A 818 -1.97 30.58 26.01
C PHE A 818 -2.97 31.49 25.31
N LEU A 819 -3.80 32.16 26.12
CA LEU A 819 -4.52 33.36 25.73
C LEU A 819 -3.58 34.57 25.89
N CYS A 820 -3.19 35.17 24.79
CA CYS A 820 -2.17 36.21 24.71
C CYS A 820 -2.78 37.58 24.40
N ASN A 821 -2.45 38.60 25.19
CA ASN A 821 -2.82 40.00 24.99
C ASN A 821 -1.57 40.82 24.67
N THR A 822 -1.47 41.27 23.42
CA THR A 822 -0.33 41.96 22.82
C THR A 822 -0.61 43.46 22.77
N HIS A 823 0.30 44.32 23.24
CA HIS A 823 0.12 45.77 23.32
C HIS A 823 1.44 46.52 23.10
N MET A 824 1.41 47.78 22.66
CA MET A 824 2.63 48.61 22.61
C MET A 824 3.03 49.11 23.99
N LEU A 825 4.34 49.18 24.24
CA LEU A 825 4.96 49.83 25.39
C LEU A 825 5.77 51.04 24.89
N VAL A 826 5.49 52.22 25.45
CA VAL A 826 6.11 53.49 25.06
C VAL A 826 6.89 54.08 26.25
N GLU A 827 8.23 53.91 26.24
CA GLU A 827 9.11 54.44 27.29
C GLU A 827 9.54 55.91 27.03
N GLY A 828 8.60 56.84 27.13
CA GLY A 828 8.89 58.28 27.07
C GLY A 828 9.28 58.83 25.69
N ARG A 829 9.57 60.14 25.62
CA ARG A 829 9.60 60.89 24.35
C ARG A 829 10.76 60.57 23.38
N ARG A 830 11.70 59.65 23.69
CA ARG A 830 12.89 59.32 22.86
C ARG A 830 13.46 57.89 23.07
N LYS A 831 12.62 56.84 23.20
CA LYS A 831 13.10 55.43 23.19
C LYS A 831 12.37 54.57 22.17
N ALA A 832 12.97 53.44 21.83
CA ALA A 832 12.44 52.46 20.89
C ALA A 832 11.09 51.90 21.31
N ILE A 833 10.23 51.61 20.33
CA ILE A 833 8.92 51.00 20.54
C ILE A 833 9.13 49.52 20.90
N LYS A 834 8.61 49.10 22.04
CA LYS A 834 8.63 47.70 22.50
C LYS A 834 7.22 47.10 22.40
N LEU A 835 7.12 45.79 22.15
CA LEU A 835 5.86 45.06 22.16
C LEU A 835 5.73 44.28 23.48
N GLY A 836 4.75 44.65 24.30
CA GLY A 836 4.37 43.93 25.51
C GLY A 836 3.47 42.75 25.19
N PHE A 837 3.84 41.55 25.65
CA PHE A 837 3.13 40.31 25.40
C PHE A 837 2.81 39.64 26.73
N LEU A 838 1.53 39.61 27.11
CA LEU A 838 1.05 38.95 28.33
C LEU A 838 0.26 37.70 27.94
N ALA A 839 0.68 36.52 28.42
CA ALA A 839 0.15 35.22 28.03
C ALA A 839 -0.37 34.45 29.24
N GLN A 840 -1.66 34.11 29.26
CA GLN A 840 -2.29 33.31 30.32
C GLN A 840 -2.48 31.87 29.84
N LEU A 841 -1.96 30.89 30.59
CA LEU A 841 -2.12 29.47 30.30
C LEU A 841 -3.60 29.06 30.38
N ILE A 842 -4.11 28.41 29.34
CA ILE A 842 -5.48 27.91 29.23
C ILE A 842 -5.49 26.40 28.95
N ASP A 843 -6.64 25.76 29.15
CA ASP A 843 -6.82 24.33 28.85
C ASP A 843 -6.88 24.12 27.33
N PRO A 844 -6.01 23.27 26.73
CA PRO A 844 -6.01 23.00 25.29
C PRO A 844 -7.36 22.49 24.75
N SER A 845 -8.16 21.79 25.57
CA SER A 845 -9.47 21.30 25.16
C SER A 845 -10.48 22.42 24.86
N ALA A 846 -10.27 23.61 25.43
CA ALA A 846 -11.10 24.80 25.23
C ALA A 846 -10.56 25.75 24.13
N TYR A 847 -9.53 25.35 23.37
CA TYR A 847 -8.87 26.20 22.36
C TYR A 847 -9.85 26.94 21.44
N ASN A 848 -10.83 26.24 20.86
CA ASN A 848 -11.80 26.83 19.93
C ASN A 848 -12.70 27.88 20.60
N GLU A 849 -13.08 27.67 21.88
CA GLU A 849 -13.88 28.63 22.64
C GLU A 849 -13.08 29.91 22.91
N PHE A 850 -11.80 29.78 23.28
CA PHE A 850 -10.91 30.92 23.50
C PHE A 850 -10.54 31.66 22.21
N VAL A 851 -10.46 30.99 21.06
CA VAL A 851 -10.32 31.64 19.75
C VAL A 851 -11.55 32.47 19.40
N LEU A 852 -12.76 31.92 19.60
CA LEU A 852 -14.01 32.66 19.41
C LEU A 852 -14.12 33.86 20.37
N TYR A 853 -13.70 33.68 21.63
CA TYR A 853 -13.62 34.76 22.61
C TYR A 853 -12.63 35.86 22.19
N ALA A 854 -11.41 35.51 21.79
CA ALA A 854 -10.39 36.46 21.35
C ALA A 854 -10.86 37.27 20.12
N ASN A 855 -11.47 36.61 19.13
CA ASN A 855 -12.06 37.25 17.96
C ASN A 855 -13.18 38.23 18.36
N LYS A 856 -14.08 37.82 19.25
CA LYS A 856 -15.16 38.68 19.78
C LYS A 856 -14.62 39.90 20.54
N GLN A 857 -13.57 39.72 21.35
CA GLN A 857 -12.90 40.82 22.06
C GLN A 857 -12.22 41.79 21.10
N ASN A 858 -11.53 41.31 20.08
CA ASN A 858 -10.92 42.15 19.04
C ASN A 858 -11.98 42.94 18.28
N LEU A 859 -13.08 42.29 17.83
CA LEU A 859 -14.22 42.96 17.19
C LEU A 859 -14.85 44.04 18.07
N GLN A 860 -15.06 43.77 19.36
CA GLN A 860 -15.57 44.77 20.30
C GLN A 860 -14.62 45.96 20.44
N ARG A 861 -13.31 45.71 20.61
CA ARG A 861 -12.28 46.77 20.68
C ARG A 861 -12.20 47.61 19.39
N CYS A 862 -12.32 46.98 18.22
CA CYS A 862 -12.41 47.69 16.94
C CYS A 862 -13.64 48.60 16.89
N ASN A 863 -14.81 48.11 17.27
CA ASN A 863 -16.05 48.90 17.27
C ASN A 863 -15.99 50.08 18.27
N THR A 864 -15.41 49.89 19.46
CA THR A 864 -15.20 50.99 20.43
C THR A 864 -14.20 52.03 19.90
N ALA A 865 -13.12 51.61 19.24
CA ALA A 865 -12.15 52.52 18.63
C ALA A 865 -12.76 53.31 17.45
N ILE A 866 -13.67 52.70 16.68
CA ILE A 866 -14.43 53.38 15.63
C ILE A 866 -15.41 54.41 16.24
N GLN A 867 -16.15 54.04 17.29
CA GLN A 867 -17.04 54.98 17.99
C GLN A 867 -16.29 56.16 18.64
N GLN A 868 -15.09 55.93 19.20
CA GLN A 868 -14.23 57.00 19.72
C GLN A 868 -13.68 57.90 18.60
N LYS A 869 -13.39 57.37 17.40
CA LYS A 869 -13.03 58.20 16.23
C LYS A 869 -14.21 59.00 15.68
N LEU A 870 -15.43 58.48 15.77
CA LEU A 870 -16.65 59.16 15.33
C LEU A 870 -17.17 60.23 16.31
N THR A 871 -16.68 60.28 17.55
CA THR A 871 -17.06 61.29 18.55
C THR A 871 -16.09 62.47 18.66
N VAL A 872 -15.04 62.52 17.83
CA VAL A 872 -14.10 63.65 17.76
C VAL A 872 -14.25 64.39 16.43
N THR A 873 -15.28 65.25 16.35
CA THR A 873 -15.35 66.33 15.37
C THR A 873 -14.90 67.65 16.01
N PRO A 874 -13.91 68.33 15.43
CA PRO A 874 -13.78 69.77 15.54
C PRO A 874 -14.18 70.47 14.25
N ASN A 875 -14.88 71.57 14.46
CA ASN A 875 -15.32 72.57 13.50
C ASN A 875 -14.18 73.24 12.68
N MET A 876 -14.59 73.82 11.53
CA MET A 876 -14.07 75.06 10.91
C MET A 876 -12.73 75.06 10.13
N ASN A 877 -12.89 75.24 8.81
CA ASN A 877 -12.40 76.38 8.00
C ASN A 877 -10.91 76.80 7.99
N SER A 878 -10.31 76.59 6.80
CA SER A 878 -9.61 77.58 5.95
C SER A 878 -8.38 78.39 6.43
N ASN A 879 -7.41 78.45 5.50
CA ASN A 879 -6.51 79.57 5.17
C ASN A 879 -5.16 79.74 5.91
N THR A 880 -4.10 79.38 5.16
CA THR A 880 -2.88 80.16 4.85
C THR A 880 -2.02 80.80 5.95
N SER A 881 -0.81 80.24 6.06
CA SER A 881 0.51 80.92 6.10
C SER A 881 0.90 81.84 7.26
N ALA A 882 1.90 81.38 8.04
CA ALA A 882 3.28 81.93 8.11
C ALA A 882 3.88 82.19 9.53
N THR A 883 5.18 81.88 9.63
CA THR A 883 6.21 82.41 10.57
C THR A 883 6.25 81.99 12.06
N THR A 884 7.18 81.05 12.33
CA THR A 884 8.24 81.04 13.39
C THR A 884 7.95 81.08 14.91
N ASN A 885 8.63 80.14 15.60
CA ASN A 885 9.42 80.26 16.85
C ASN A 885 8.90 79.76 18.23
N ILE A 886 9.82 79.02 18.90
CA ILE A 886 10.11 78.92 20.36
C ILE A 886 9.34 77.90 21.26
N LEU A 887 10.11 76.85 21.65
CA LEU A 887 10.31 76.19 22.96
C LEU A 887 9.17 75.83 23.97
N SER A 888 9.44 74.70 24.66
CA SER A 888 9.01 74.33 26.02
C SER A 888 7.57 73.77 26.16
N SER A 889 7.21 72.89 27.11
CA SER A 889 7.99 72.06 28.05
C SER A 889 7.23 70.77 28.45
N LYS A 890 7.40 70.31 29.69
CA LYS A 890 6.94 69.01 30.24
C LYS A 890 5.45 69.02 30.58
N ASN A 891 4.85 67.83 30.59
CA ASN A 891 4.32 67.29 31.84
C ASN A 891 4.26 65.76 31.77
N GLU A 892 4.60 65.13 32.88
CA GLU A 892 4.48 63.71 33.15
C GLU A 892 3.24 63.50 34.01
N GLN A 893 2.52 62.40 33.80
CA GLN A 893 1.71 61.79 34.85
C GLN A 893 1.67 60.28 34.64
N CYS A 894 2.25 59.55 35.57
CA CYS A 894 2.12 58.09 35.65
C CYS A 894 0.69 57.73 36.02
N MET A 895 0.18 56.60 35.50
CA MET A 895 -0.91 55.87 36.16
C MET A 895 -0.45 54.48 36.55
N ASN A 896 -0.91 54.07 37.74
CA ASN A 896 -0.47 52.90 38.48
C ASN A 896 -1.29 51.67 38.03
N LEU A 897 -0.64 50.51 37.82
CA LEU A 897 -1.26 49.34 37.18
C LEU A 897 -1.78 48.26 38.17
N ASN A 898 -2.15 48.64 39.39
CA ASN A 898 -2.68 47.71 40.41
C ASN A 898 -4.20 47.49 40.35
N GLU A 899 -4.92 48.05 39.38
CA GLU A 899 -6.40 47.99 39.30
C GLU A 899 -6.93 47.35 38.00
N ILE A 900 -6.46 46.14 37.65
CA ILE A 900 -7.23 45.23 36.78
C ILE A 900 -7.21 43.82 37.37
N SER A 901 -7.92 43.63 38.48
CA SER A 901 -8.09 42.31 39.12
C SER A 901 -9.57 42.02 39.43
N THR A 902 -10.36 41.72 38.40
CA THR A 902 -11.66 41.03 38.51
C THR A 902 -12.18 40.60 37.13
N VAL A 903 -12.21 39.29 36.86
CA VAL A 903 -13.11 38.68 35.87
C VAL A 903 -13.73 37.44 36.51
N HIS A 904 -15.06 37.40 36.60
CA HIS A 904 -15.77 36.32 37.29
C HIS A 904 -15.76 35.01 36.47
N PRO A 905 -15.66 33.84 37.13
CA PRO A 905 -15.77 32.55 36.44
C PRO A 905 -17.22 32.26 36.02
N VAL A 906 -17.38 31.67 34.85
CA VAL A 906 -18.68 31.14 34.36
C VAL A 906 -18.93 29.77 35.00
N THR A 907 -20.02 29.65 35.76
CA THR A 907 -20.40 28.41 36.44
C THR A 907 -21.16 27.47 35.51
N ILE A 908 -20.62 26.28 35.23
CA ILE A 908 -21.37 25.16 34.67
C ILE A 908 -21.34 23.99 35.66
N LEU A 909 -22.53 23.47 35.99
CA LEU A 909 -22.76 22.46 37.04
C LEU A 909 -22.53 21.03 36.53
N PRO A 910 -21.68 20.22 37.17
CA PRO A 910 -21.68 18.77 36.97
C PRO A 910 -22.55 18.08 38.04
N GLN A 911 -23.69 17.50 37.64
CA GLN A 911 -24.47 16.67 38.56
C GLN A 911 -23.74 15.37 38.91
N ARG A 912 -23.50 15.17 40.22
CA ARG A 912 -22.93 13.95 40.80
C ARG A 912 -23.92 12.78 40.73
N ARG A 913 -23.51 11.63 40.18
CA ARG A 913 -23.97 10.32 40.67
C ARG A 913 -22.84 9.61 41.41
N LYS A 914 -22.98 9.51 42.74
CA LYS A 914 -21.98 8.94 43.65
C LYS A 914 -21.96 7.40 43.52
N ARG A 915 -20.82 6.82 43.14
CA ARG A 915 -20.45 5.47 43.59
C ARG A 915 -19.89 5.59 45.02
N ARG A 916 -20.45 4.86 45.98
CA ARG A 916 -19.82 4.61 47.29
C ARG A 916 -19.01 3.31 47.18
N ARG A 917 -17.71 3.37 47.50
CA ARG A 917 -16.91 2.20 47.89
C ARG A 917 -16.90 2.14 49.42
N THR A 918 -17.05 0.94 49.96
CA THR A 918 -16.65 0.58 51.33
C THR A 918 -15.94 -0.79 51.30
N SER A 919 -15.12 -1.05 52.30
CA SER A 919 -14.01 -2.02 52.28
C SER A 919 -14.37 -3.46 52.71
N HIS A 920 -13.44 -4.38 52.43
CA HIS A 920 -13.30 -5.79 52.90
C HIS A 920 -13.31 -5.94 54.46
N PRO A 921 -13.32 -7.16 55.09
CA PRO A 921 -12.93 -8.49 54.55
C PRO A 921 -13.70 -9.78 54.97
N ILE A 922 -13.43 -10.89 54.23
CA ILE A 922 -13.29 -12.33 54.61
C ILE A 922 -14.35 -13.03 55.50
N MET A 923 -14.94 -14.12 54.98
CA MET A 923 -14.99 -15.47 55.59
C MET A 923 -15.35 -16.55 54.55
N LYS A 924 -14.97 -17.82 54.81
CA LYS A 924 -15.18 -19.00 53.95
C LYS A 924 -16.48 -19.74 54.30
N ASN A 925 -17.09 -20.43 53.34
CA ASN A 925 -17.32 -21.90 53.34
C ASN A 925 -18.22 -22.37 52.17
N GLU A 926 -17.95 -23.57 51.67
CA GLU A 926 -18.73 -24.37 50.70
C GLU A 926 -19.77 -25.26 51.46
N PRO A 927 -20.40 -26.29 50.85
CA PRO A 927 -21.26 -26.32 49.65
C PRO A 927 -22.64 -27.00 49.95
N ILE A 928 -23.64 -26.86 49.07
CA ILE A 928 -24.85 -27.73 49.07
C ILE A 928 -25.33 -28.03 47.63
N ASP A 929 -25.45 -29.33 47.32
CA ASP A 929 -26.20 -29.93 46.19
C ASP A 929 -27.65 -30.28 46.60
N ILE A 930 -28.53 -30.56 45.61
CA ILE A 930 -29.87 -31.23 45.61
C ILE A 930 -30.79 -30.47 44.62
N ILE A 931 -31.03 -30.96 43.39
CA ILE A 931 -32.02 -31.98 42.98
C ILE A 931 -33.48 -31.61 43.32
N ASP A 932 -34.32 -31.30 42.32
CA ASP A 932 -35.45 -32.21 41.96
C ASP A 932 -36.23 -31.87 40.66
N GLN A 933 -36.87 -32.91 40.12
CA GLN A 933 -38.08 -33.03 39.25
C GLN A 933 -38.52 -31.87 38.32
N ALA A 934 -38.63 -32.01 36.99
CA ALA A 934 -39.44 -32.93 36.15
C ALA A 934 -40.90 -32.49 35.88
N GLN A 935 -41.25 -32.21 34.61
CA GLN A 935 -42.59 -32.45 34.01
C GLN A 935 -42.61 -32.27 32.47
N GLN A 936 -42.92 -33.37 31.76
CA GLN A 936 -43.69 -33.42 30.49
C GLN A 936 -45.18 -33.63 30.85
N PRO A 937 -46.21 -33.75 29.95
CA PRO A 937 -46.23 -34.01 28.49
C PRO A 937 -47.30 -33.11 27.75
N PRO A 938 -47.92 -33.44 26.58
CA PRO A 938 -47.73 -34.59 25.68
C PRO A 938 -47.61 -34.31 24.17
N GLN A 939 -47.22 -35.37 23.45
CA GLN A 939 -47.36 -35.52 22.00
C GLN A 939 -48.82 -35.81 21.60
N ILE A 940 -49.18 -35.46 20.37
CA ILE A 940 -50.12 -36.25 19.56
C ILE A 940 -49.41 -36.62 18.25
N ASN A 941 -49.66 -37.83 17.79
CA ASN A 941 -48.90 -38.54 16.77
C ASN A 941 -49.83 -38.89 15.58
N ASN A 942 -49.23 -39.28 14.44
CA ASN A 942 -49.83 -40.12 13.39
C ASN A 942 -50.98 -39.49 12.55
N ASP A 943 -51.23 -39.88 11.30
CA ASP A 943 -50.47 -40.66 10.30
C ASP A 943 -51.21 -40.59 8.94
N LEU A 944 -50.48 -40.88 7.84
CA LEU A 944 -51.00 -41.54 6.60
C LEU A 944 -52.16 -40.83 5.82
N SER A 945 -52.41 -41.07 4.52
CA SER A 945 -51.72 -41.82 3.46
C SER A 945 -52.27 -41.40 2.08
N GLU A 946 -51.40 -41.47 1.06
CA GLU A 946 -51.67 -41.88 -0.33
C GLU A 946 -52.87 -41.30 -1.15
N SER A 947 -52.56 -40.80 -2.36
CA SER A 947 -52.91 -41.45 -3.66
C SER A 947 -53.23 -40.46 -4.82
N HIS A 948 -53.05 -40.98 -6.05
CA HIS A 948 -53.59 -40.49 -7.34
C HIS A 948 -52.96 -39.30 -8.10
N THR A 949 -51.94 -39.64 -8.90
CA THR A 949 -51.92 -39.61 -10.39
C THR A 949 -52.38 -38.38 -11.21
N SER A 950 -51.46 -37.98 -12.10
CA SER A 950 -51.61 -37.65 -13.54
C SER A 950 -51.94 -36.24 -14.06
N SER A 951 -51.29 -35.95 -15.22
CA SER A 951 -51.68 -35.12 -16.37
C SER A 951 -51.73 -33.57 -16.29
N SER A 952 -50.69 -32.96 -16.87
CA SER A 952 -50.69 -32.03 -18.02
C SER A 952 -51.64 -30.81 -18.13
N ASP A 953 -51.02 -29.70 -18.54
CA ASP A 953 -51.48 -28.65 -19.48
C ASP A 953 -52.42 -27.49 -19.04
N SER A 954 -51.76 -26.34 -18.87
CA SER A 954 -52.05 -25.03 -19.50
C SER A 954 -53.23 -24.12 -19.06
N LEU A 955 -52.83 -22.90 -18.63
CA LEU A 955 -53.55 -21.59 -18.77
C LEU A 955 -54.87 -21.41 -17.97
N PRO A 956 -55.47 -20.20 -17.84
CA PRO A 956 -55.08 -18.87 -18.36
C PRO A 956 -55.04 -17.72 -17.31
N SER A 957 -54.82 -16.50 -17.79
CA SER A 957 -54.96 -15.23 -17.05
C SER A 957 -56.33 -14.56 -17.22
N SER A 958 -56.88 -13.95 -16.17
CA SER A 958 -57.83 -12.81 -16.25
C SER A 958 -57.97 -12.10 -14.90
N ALA A 959 -58.37 -10.82 -14.92
CA ALA A 959 -58.36 -9.91 -13.76
C ALA A 959 -59.74 -9.38 -13.35
N SER A 960 -59.78 -8.71 -12.18
CA SER A 960 -60.79 -7.74 -11.67
C SER A 960 -61.86 -8.29 -10.71
N PRO A 961 -62.54 -7.45 -9.86
CA PRO A 961 -62.43 -5.98 -9.69
C PRO A 961 -62.24 -5.48 -8.22
N ILE A 962 -62.40 -4.17 -8.01
CA ILE A 962 -62.11 -3.35 -6.80
C ILE A 962 -63.40 -2.92 -6.07
N GLN A 963 -63.36 -2.72 -4.74
CA GLN A 963 -64.08 -1.64 -4.03
C GLN A 963 -63.55 -1.42 -2.57
N GLU A 964 -64.10 -0.46 -1.80
CA GLU A 964 -63.47 0.86 -1.53
C GLU A 964 -64.05 1.48 -0.22
N ILE A 965 -63.89 2.80 0.00
CA ILE A 965 -64.52 3.69 1.03
C ILE A 965 -63.84 3.65 2.43
N GLY A 966 -63.50 4.75 3.12
CA GLY A 966 -63.57 6.23 2.87
C GLY A 966 -62.61 6.96 3.88
N TYR A 967 -62.44 8.30 3.98
CA TYR A 967 -63.30 9.47 3.68
C TYR A 967 -62.48 10.81 3.54
N THR A 968 -62.82 11.67 2.56
CA THR A 968 -63.02 13.16 2.50
C THR A 968 -62.27 14.19 3.40
N HIS A 969 -62.17 15.52 3.10
CA HIS A 969 -62.06 16.38 1.87
C HIS A 969 -61.97 17.90 2.27
N GLU A 970 -62.05 18.83 1.28
CA GLU A 970 -62.27 20.32 1.32
C GLU A 970 -61.05 21.28 1.39
N LEU A 971 -60.97 22.45 0.70
CA LEU A 971 -61.81 23.10 -0.35
C LEU A 971 -61.02 24.16 -1.22
N PHE A 972 -61.65 24.64 -2.30
CA PHE A 972 -61.17 25.52 -3.42
C PHE A 972 -61.47 27.05 -3.19
N PRO A 973 -61.24 28.08 -4.08
CA PRO A 973 -61.27 28.09 -5.57
C PRO A 973 -60.36 29.08 -6.37
N SER A 974 -60.58 29.09 -7.69
CA SER A 974 -59.92 29.82 -8.79
C SER A 974 -60.52 31.20 -9.15
N PHE A 975 -59.79 32.02 -9.92
CA PHE A 975 -60.37 33.05 -10.82
C PHE A 975 -59.47 33.33 -12.05
N ASP A 976 -60.07 33.38 -13.24
CA ASP A 976 -59.46 33.87 -14.49
C ASP A 976 -59.55 35.40 -14.61
N ASN A 977 -58.60 36.04 -15.30
CA ASN A 977 -58.88 37.18 -16.19
C ASN A 977 -57.69 37.57 -17.09
N ILE A 978 -58.00 38.09 -18.27
CA ILE A 978 -57.07 38.41 -19.37
C ILE A 978 -56.58 39.86 -19.29
N VAL A 979 -55.30 40.12 -19.56
CA VAL A 979 -54.83 41.40 -20.14
C VAL A 979 -53.76 41.14 -21.21
N GLU A 980 -54.08 41.43 -22.48
CA GLU A 980 -53.09 41.65 -23.53
C GLU A 980 -52.57 43.10 -23.48
N CYS A 981 -51.26 43.30 -23.59
CA CYS A 981 -50.62 44.16 -24.61
C CYS A 981 -49.14 44.42 -24.26
N GLY A 982 -48.24 44.13 -25.21
CA GLY A 982 -46.80 44.33 -25.01
C GLY A 982 -45.95 44.00 -26.23
N LYS A 983 -46.31 44.52 -27.41
CA LYS A 983 -45.46 44.37 -28.62
C LYS A 983 -44.11 45.04 -28.38
N PHE A 984 -43.02 44.27 -28.47
CA PHE A 984 -41.70 44.83 -28.78
C PHE A 984 -41.18 44.26 -30.10
N LYS A 985 -40.73 45.19 -30.95
CA LYS A 985 -40.20 44.96 -32.30
C LYS A 985 -38.81 44.32 -32.22
N PHE A 986 -38.47 43.52 -33.24
CA PHE A 986 -37.08 43.36 -33.64
C PHE A 986 -36.48 44.73 -33.97
N ILE A 987 -35.27 44.97 -33.45
CA ILE A 987 -34.33 45.93 -34.01
C ILE A 987 -33.12 45.12 -34.43
N ASP A 988 -32.97 44.94 -35.74
CA ASP A 988 -31.68 44.60 -36.34
C ASP A 988 -30.83 45.86 -36.31
N ASP A 989 -29.63 45.79 -35.72
CA ASP A 989 -28.48 46.62 -36.10
C ASP A 989 -27.20 46.03 -35.48
N PHE A 990 -26.27 45.59 -36.34
CA PHE A 990 -24.90 45.25 -35.94
C PHE A 990 -24.02 46.49 -36.06
N PRO A 991 -23.07 46.67 -35.13
CA PRO A 991 -21.71 46.97 -35.57
C PRO A 991 -20.65 46.09 -34.90
N SER A 992 -19.40 46.33 -35.31
CA SER A 992 -18.23 45.48 -35.13
C SER A 992 -17.70 45.33 -33.71
N ILE A 993 -16.92 44.25 -33.53
CA ILE A 993 -15.92 44.06 -32.47
C ILE A 993 -14.99 45.27 -32.40
N ASP A 994 -15.01 46.01 -31.28
CA ASP A 994 -13.85 46.32 -30.41
C ASP A 994 -14.27 47.29 -29.27
N ASP A 995 -13.51 47.26 -28.17
CA ASP A 995 -13.57 48.14 -26.96
C ASP A 995 -14.71 48.04 -25.91
N ILE A 996 -14.36 47.35 -24.80
CA ILE A 996 -14.56 47.65 -23.36
C ILE A 996 -15.92 48.21 -22.85
N ASN A 997 -16.62 47.43 -22.00
CA ASN A 997 -16.90 47.73 -20.56
C ASN A 997 -18.05 46.86 -19.99
N VAL A 998 -17.75 45.98 -19.04
CA VAL A 998 -18.79 45.33 -18.20
C VAL A 998 -19.10 46.23 -17.01
N VAL A 999 -20.14 47.06 -17.13
CA VAL A 999 -20.69 47.83 -16.02
C VAL A 999 -21.64 46.94 -15.22
N PHE A 1000 -21.23 46.54 -14.00
CA PHE A 1000 -22.14 45.87 -13.07
C PHE A 1000 -23.07 46.89 -12.41
N GLY A 1001 -24.28 47.03 -12.97
CA GLY A 1001 -25.38 47.73 -12.33
C GLY A 1001 -25.94 46.93 -11.16
N ILE A 1002 -25.54 47.30 -9.94
CA ILE A 1002 -26.15 46.79 -8.70
C ILE A 1002 -27.54 47.41 -8.57
N ASN A 1003 -28.57 46.58 -8.38
CA ASN A 1003 -29.80 47.02 -7.74
C ASN A 1003 -29.85 46.37 -6.35
N ASN A 1004 -30.18 47.17 -5.33
CA ASN A 1004 -30.12 46.73 -3.94
C ASN A 1004 -31.25 45.76 -3.59
N ASP A 1005 -31.13 45.16 -2.39
CA ASP A 1005 -32.17 44.42 -1.68
C ASP A 1005 -32.52 43.02 -2.23
N GLN A 1006 -31.55 42.09 -2.13
CA GLN A 1006 -31.70 40.85 -1.32
C GLN A 1006 -30.40 40.04 -1.26
N GLU A 1007 -29.98 39.63 -0.06
CA GLU A 1007 -28.78 38.81 0.15
C GLU A 1007 -29.05 37.32 -0.10
N PHE A 1008 -28.36 36.73 -1.07
CA PHE A 1008 -28.07 35.29 -1.08
C PHE A 1008 -26.59 35.04 -1.36
N CYS A 1009 -25.90 34.41 -0.41
CA CYS A 1009 -24.47 34.19 -0.47
C CYS A 1009 -24.14 32.95 -1.31
N LEU A 1010 -23.77 33.15 -2.57
CA LEU A 1010 -23.25 32.11 -3.46
C LEU A 1010 -21.80 31.76 -3.10
N LEU A 1011 -21.59 30.62 -2.43
CA LEU A 1011 -20.26 30.02 -2.30
C LEU A 1011 -19.85 29.38 -3.64
N THR A 1012 -18.85 29.96 -4.28
CA THR A 1012 -18.20 29.40 -5.46
C THR A 1012 -17.25 28.25 -5.07
N PRO A 1013 -17.35 27.06 -5.66
CA PRO A 1013 -16.33 26.03 -5.52
C PRO A 1013 -15.19 26.30 -6.50
N THR A 1014 -14.13 26.98 -6.05
CA THR A 1014 -12.87 27.00 -6.79
C THR A 1014 -12.23 25.60 -6.73
N MET A 1015 -12.06 24.97 -7.89
CA MET A 1015 -11.40 23.67 -7.98
C MET A 1015 -9.96 23.74 -7.46
N SER A 1016 -9.63 23.02 -6.37
CA SER A 1016 -8.32 22.33 -6.19
C SER A 1016 -8.08 21.68 -4.81
N SER A 1017 -8.97 20.82 -4.28
CA SER A 1017 -8.60 19.96 -3.12
C SER A 1017 -9.55 18.79 -2.81
N LEU A 1018 -9.67 17.82 -3.73
CA LEU A 1018 -10.10 16.47 -3.32
C LEU A 1018 -8.93 15.72 -2.68
N LYS A 1019 -8.82 15.81 -1.34
CA LYS A 1019 -8.08 14.84 -0.52
C LYS A 1019 -9.09 13.96 0.20
N PHE A 1020 -9.11 12.69 -0.15
CA PHE A 1020 -9.67 11.63 0.67
C PHE A 1020 -9.05 11.65 2.08
N PHE A 1021 -9.86 11.38 3.12
CA PHE A 1021 -9.59 10.28 4.04
C PHE A 1021 -10.86 9.88 4.82
N SER A 1022 -10.99 8.55 5.04
CA SER A 1022 -11.94 7.82 5.90
C SER A 1022 -13.42 8.19 5.80
#